data_AF-A0A2A3E5D3-F1
#
_entry.id   AF-A0A2A3E5D3-F1
#
_cell.length_a   1.000
_cell.length_b   1.000
_cell.length_c   1.000
_cell.angle_alpha   90.00
_cell.angle_beta   90.00
_cell.angle_gamma   90.00
#
_symmetry.space_group_name_H-M   'P 1'
#
loop_
_entity.id
_entity.type
_entity.pdbx_description
1 polymer ?
#
loop_
_entity_poly.entity_id
_entity_poly.type
_entity_poly.pdbx_seq_one_letter_code
_entity_poly.pdbx_strand_id
1 'polypeptide(L)'
;MYFSGIPVLFIPGNLGSHEQVRSLASVSLRKSLKDRTPFHFDYFTVSIGKDYSALYGGVLIEETMYVSYCIQKILSLYKSKIDNIVLIGHSMGGIIAKGSVLMTPNINASVASIIITLATPHTPTLALDYTFVNYYKNLEKRLNDIKDAGINVISIGGGPRDTLITSTQILDPTADINVISNVIPDVWKSVDHLSILWCKQLVLSIVHSLFDSVNYAQKPPKIFSTTNERMQALSYHFYHRTSGKRLYFYKEIIQFETDGEWIENIQRHYTWSNKNSFKKTSSIYLMIRLSGQPDYLTIDTKNLESKDWLFACTASNIQGQSRICNWGWNLTNKTRILSDPLHRIRKTVDLNLQEIKYPGVTHIVIRITPENLEKYVTINVDLYSYDTRFIFIKNNLFLLKNLFILPQIKKSHPGHIRYYASFDNFVDVIAVELKASGCTDPKHAIVELIEPWSIGVTQIQFFTVIDNGPKMMKIQTKNKYSNISPNLRITLDPACSYVINIQKGGIIDQISCIVRDRWYLLYTTIISLLLLFLSTRINHGHNQTPIIIITIFLSFCYNLIFECLIALAIICVFTIGLCCCIIFFGSVAHNIAVRFLARVITFSTTWSDWLLGGLNQLPFITTILVLSLIPATCGALAMLISIFLYFLNLTKMYEDYLEELLMASLQHFNWIRHFRSTKDNSEDTRQKIFNHLIFFILWCFTAIPAVPSVLVWAKNFSYNMKLSSEDSLLLQSWIILVTCSTMGWVQLPSNNHKSRSQILSSILCFLGWVVLLMGAAPHPPFYQYCIPPIVAGTISIIALNFIFS
;
A
#
# COMPACT_ATOMS: atom_id res chain seq x y z
N MET A 1 -13.99 10.19 -38.24
CA MET A 1 -12.81 9.31 -38.22
C MET A 1 -13.18 8.09 -37.39
N TYR A 2 -13.17 6.88 -37.96
CA TYR A 2 -13.51 5.64 -37.24
C TYR A 2 -12.23 4.92 -36.83
N PHE A 3 -12.20 4.37 -35.63
CA PHE A 3 -11.09 3.55 -35.14
C PHE A 3 -11.21 2.11 -35.63
N SER A 4 -10.09 1.38 -35.63
CA SER A 4 -10.01 0.01 -36.18
C SER A 4 -9.16 -0.96 -35.34
N GLY A 5 -8.51 -0.48 -34.28
CA GLY A 5 -7.77 -1.31 -33.34
C GLY A 5 -8.66 -1.86 -32.22
N ILE A 6 -8.00 -2.39 -31.19
CA ILE A 6 -8.66 -2.91 -29.99
C ILE A 6 -8.69 -1.80 -28.94
N PRO A 7 -9.86 -1.38 -28.43
CA PRO A 7 -9.95 -0.27 -27.50
C PRO A 7 -9.37 -0.63 -26.13
N VAL A 8 -8.55 0.28 -25.58
CA VAL A 8 -8.03 0.25 -24.22
C VAL A 8 -8.33 1.59 -23.57
N LEU A 9 -8.97 1.60 -22.41
CA LEU A 9 -9.20 2.82 -21.63
C LEU A 9 -8.27 2.86 -20.41
N PHE A 10 -7.41 3.87 -20.36
CA PHE A 10 -6.60 4.18 -19.20
C PHE A 10 -7.28 5.21 -18.31
N ILE A 11 -7.44 4.88 -17.02
CA ILE A 11 -8.08 5.71 -16.01
C ILE A 11 -7.01 6.13 -14.99
N PRO A 12 -6.64 7.42 -14.92
CA PRO A 12 -5.68 7.92 -13.95
C PRO A 12 -6.27 7.91 -12.52
N GLY A 13 -5.40 8.03 -11.52
CA GLY A 13 -5.81 8.08 -10.12
C GLY A 13 -5.94 9.49 -9.54
N ASN A 14 -5.90 9.56 -8.21
CA ASN A 14 -5.93 10.79 -7.43
C ASN A 14 -4.87 11.79 -7.88
N LEU A 15 -5.27 13.03 -8.19
CA LEU A 15 -4.42 14.08 -8.80
C LEU A 15 -3.71 13.67 -10.12
N GLY A 16 -4.15 12.57 -10.74
CA GLY A 16 -3.53 11.95 -11.90
C GLY A 16 -3.83 12.67 -13.21
N SER A 17 -2.87 12.62 -14.13
CA SER A 17 -3.00 13.22 -15.46
C SER A 17 -3.28 12.15 -16.52
N HIS A 18 -4.12 12.46 -17.50
CA HIS A 18 -4.36 11.62 -18.68
C HIS A 18 -3.06 11.28 -19.43
N GLU A 19 -2.04 12.12 -19.30
CA GLU A 19 -0.70 11.92 -19.87
C GLU A 19 0.04 10.68 -19.35
N GLN A 20 -0.37 10.13 -18.21
CA GLN A 20 0.26 8.96 -17.59
C GLN A 20 0.26 7.71 -18.48
N VAL A 21 -0.67 7.61 -19.45
CA VAL A 21 -0.79 6.47 -20.38
C VAL A 21 0.36 6.37 -21.40
N ARG A 22 1.13 7.45 -21.61
CA ARG A 22 2.10 7.60 -22.71
C ARG A 22 3.05 6.41 -22.88
N SER A 23 3.57 5.86 -21.78
CA SER A 23 4.52 4.74 -21.81
C SER A 23 3.88 3.45 -22.33
N LEU A 24 2.67 3.10 -21.86
CA LEU A 24 1.93 1.92 -22.32
C LEU A 24 1.56 2.06 -23.80
N ALA A 25 0.98 3.20 -24.18
CA ALA A 25 0.55 3.45 -25.55
C ALA A 25 1.72 3.43 -26.55
N SER A 26 2.82 4.12 -26.23
CA SER A 26 3.99 4.20 -27.12
C SER A 26 4.69 2.84 -27.29
N VAL A 27 4.83 2.06 -26.22
CA VAL A 27 5.44 0.72 -26.28
C VAL A 27 4.53 -0.25 -27.04
N SER A 28 3.22 -0.21 -26.80
CA SER A 28 2.24 -1.01 -27.54
C SER A 28 2.28 -0.74 -29.03
N LEU A 29 2.24 0.53 -29.44
CA LEU A 29 2.30 0.90 -30.85
C LEU A 29 3.61 0.47 -31.51
N ARG A 30 4.76 0.75 -30.87
CA ARG A 30 6.07 0.33 -31.39
C ARG A 30 6.17 -1.19 -31.55
N LYS A 31 5.57 -1.96 -30.63
CA LYS A 31 5.53 -3.42 -30.74
C LYS A 31 4.71 -3.86 -31.94
N SER A 32 3.51 -3.30 -32.14
CA SER A 32 2.67 -3.60 -33.30
C SER A 32 3.39 -3.35 -34.62
N LEU A 33 4.05 -2.18 -34.75
CA LEU A 33 4.83 -1.82 -35.93
C LEU A 33 6.04 -2.72 -36.15
N LYS A 34 6.80 -3.01 -35.09
CA LYS A 34 8.01 -3.86 -35.16
C LYS A 34 7.67 -5.31 -35.50
N ASP A 35 6.65 -5.87 -34.86
CA ASP A 35 6.23 -7.27 -35.06
C ASP A 35 5.33 -7.42 -36.30
N ARG A 36 4.95 -6.32 -36.96
CA ARG A 36 4.04 -6.25 -38.11
C ARG A 36 2.73 -7.00 -37.85
N THR A 37 2.15 -6.81 -36.66
CA THR A 37 0.91 -7.48 -36.27
C THR A 37 -0.26 -6.96 -37.11
N PRO A 38 -1.26 -7.81 -37.44
CA PRO A 38 -2.44 -7.39 -38.19
C PRO A 38 -3.41 -6.52 -37.36
N PHE A 39 -3.04 -6.19 -36.13
CA PHE A 39 -3.82 -5.40 -35.18
C PHE A 39 -2.91 -4.46 -34.38
N HIS A 40 -3.54 -3.46 -33.76
CA HIS A 40 -2.95 -2.56 -32.77
C HIS A 40 -3.98 -2.30 -31.66
N PHE A 41 -3.52 -1.69 -30.57
CA PHE A 41 -4.38 -1.24 -29.48
C PHE A 41 -4.57 0.28 -29.59
N ASP A 42 -5.83 0.70 -29.53
CA ASP A 42 -6.22 2.11 -29.49
C ASP A 42 -6.33 2.53 -28.02
N TYR A 43 -5.33 3.26 -27.54
CA TYR A 43 -5.32 3.76 -26.16
C TYR A 43 -6.10 5.07 -26.06
N PHE A 44 -7.18 5.02 -25.28
CA PHE A 44 -7.93 6.17 -24.80
C PHE A 44 -7.57 6.46 -23.35
N THR A 45 -7.80 7.70 -22.93
CA THR A 45 -7.63 8.10 -21.54
C THR A 45 -8.67 9.15 -21.17
N VAL A 46 -9.03 9.22 -19.90
CA VAL A 46 -9.96 10.21 -19.36
C VAL A 46 -9.20 11.32 -18.62
N SER A 47 -9.71 12.55 -18.72
CA SER A 47 -9.22 13.69 -17.96
C SER A 47 -10.20 14.02 -16.84
N ILE A 48 -9.96 13.49 -15.64
CA ILE A 48 -10.78 13.66 -14.43
C ILE A 48 -10.40 14.91 -13.61
N GLY A 49 -9.98 15.98 -14.28
CA GLY A 49 -9.65 17.26 -13.63
C GLY A 49 -8.46 17.25 -12.65
N LYS A 50 -7.81 16.10 -12.37
CA LYS A 50 -6.84 15.88 -11.29
C LYS A 50 -7.46 16.06 -9.89
N ASP A 51 -8.67 15.56 -9.64
CA ASP A 51 -9.35 15.74 -8.35
C ASP A 51 -8.83 14.82 -7.23
N TYR A 52 -9.30 15.07 -6.00
CA TYR A 52 -8.84 14.42 -4.77
C TYR A 52 -9.61 13.12 -4.46
N SER A 53 -9.74 12.23 -5.44
CA SER A 53 -10.55 11.02 -5.36
C SER A 53 -10.12 10.00 -4.31
N ALA A 54 -8.88 10.06 -3.82
CA ALA A 54 -8.41 9.17 -2.74
C ALA A 54 -8.85 9.62 -1.34
N LEU A 55 -9.27 10.87 -1.17
CA LEU A 55 -9.51 11.48 0.14
C LEU A 55 -10.94 11.99 0.32
N TYR A 56 -11.73 12.06 -0.76
CA TYR A 56 -13.06 12.63 -0.74
C TYR A 56 -14.03 11.82 -1.61
N GLY A 57 -15.05 11.24 -0.97
CA GLY A 57 -16.03 10.36 -1.60
C GLY A 57 -16.93 11.03 -2.63
N GLY A 58 -17.19 12.34 -2.46
CA GLY A 58 -18.10 13.09 -3.34
C GLY A 58 -17.67 13.10 -4.81
N VAL A 59 -16.37 13.06 -5.08
CA VAL A 59 -15.83 13.05 -6.46
C VAL A 59 -15.82 11.64 -7.06
N LEU A 60 -15.63 10.59 -6.25
CA LEU A 60 -15.47 9.22 -6.76
C LEU A 60 -16.68 8.73 -7.57
N ILE A 61 -17.89 9.06 -7.14
CA ILE A 61 -19.10 8.66 -7.84
C ILE A 61 -19.27 9.42 -9.17
N GLU A 62 -18.91 10.71 -9.19
CA GLU A 62 -18.96 11.54 -10.39
C GLU A 62 -17.96 11.08 -11.43
N GLU A 63 -16.71 10.79 -11.01
CA GLU A 63 -15.68 10.20 -11.88
C GLU A 63 -16.11 8.84 -12.42
N THR A 64 -16.73 8.01 -11.59
CA THR A 64 -17.28 6.70 -11.99
C THR A 64 -18.34 6.81 -13.07
N MET A 65 -19.28 7.73 -12.90
CA MET A 65 -20.32 8.02 -13.90
C MET A 65 -19.71 8.58 -15.18
N TYR A 66 -18.76 9.52 -15.07
CA TYR A 66 -18.06 10.10 -16.20
C TYR A 66 -17.30 9.04 -17.03
N VAL A 67 -16.58 8.14 -16.36
CA VAL A 67 -15.86 7.03 -17.01
C VAL A 67 -16.84 6.08 -17.72
N SER A 68 -18.01 5.79 -17.12
CA SER A 68 -19.05 4.99 -17.77
C SER A 68 -19.52 5.64 -19.08
N TYR A 69 -19.82 6.93 -19.08
CA TYR A 69 -20.14 7.66 -20.32
C TYR A 69 -18.99 7.65 -21.34
N CYS A 70 -17.75 7.75 -20.87
CA CYS A 70 -16.58 7.65 -21.74
C CYS A 70 -16.46 6.28 -22.41
N ILE A 71 -16.72 5.18 -21.70
CA ILE A 71 -16.70 3.83 -22.27
C ILE A 71 -17.74 3.71 -23.39
N GLN A 72 -18.99 4.13 -23.15
CA GLN A 72 -20.03 4.14 -24.19
C GLN A 72 -19.59 4.97 -25.41
N LYS A 73 -19.04 6.16 -25.14
CA LYS A 73 -18.58 7.04 -26.21
C LYS A 73 -17.47 6.39 -27.03
N ILE A 74 -16.47 5.79 -26.39
CA ILE A 74 -15.35 5.11 -27.06
C ILE A 74 -15.86 4.00 -27.98
N LEU A 75 -16.76 3.14 -27.48
CA LEU A 75 -17.32 2.05 -28.29
C LEU A 75 -18.11 2.58 -29.50
N SER A 76 -18.77 3.74 -29.37
CA SER A 76 -19.47 4.38 -30.49
C SER A 76 -18.54 4.92 -31.59
N LEU A 77 -17.23 5.05 -31.34
CA LEU A 77 -16.26 5.53 -32.33
C LEU A 77 -15.80 4.44 -33.31
N TYR A 78 -16.24 3.20 -33.12
CA TYR A 78 -15.90 2.06 -33.98
C TYR A 78 -17.02 1.78 -34.97
N LYS A 79 -16.65 1.59 -36.25
CA LYS A 79 -17.62 1.28 -37.31
C LYS A 79 -18.18 -0.13 -37.18
N SER A 80 -17.32 -1.08 -36.81
CA SER A 80 -17.73 -2.45 -36.45
C SER A 80 -18.26 -2.45 -35.02
N LYS A 81 -19.30 -3.24 -34.75
CA LYS A 81 -19.77 -3.48 -33.38
C LYS A 81 -18.63 -4.13 -32.57
N ILE A 82 -18.05 -3.34 -31.67
CA ILE A 82 -17.11 -3.80 -30.64
C ILE A 82 -17.86 -3.79 -29.33
N ASP A 83 -17.99 -4.97 -28.73
CA ASP A 83 -18.75 -5.15 -27.49
C ASP A 83 -17.85 -5.08 -26.25
N ASN A 84 -16.52 -5.20 -26.41
CA ASN A 84 -15.57 -5.29 -25.30
C ASN A 84 -14.44 -4.27 -25.36
N ILE A 85 -14.04 -3.77 -24.19
CA ILE A 85 -12.90 -2.88 -23.96
C ILE A 85 -11.95 -3.47 -22.90
N VAL A 86 -10.67 -3.10 -22.96
CA VAL A 86 -9.71 -3.36 -21.88
C VAL A 86 -9.62 -2.13 -20.98
N LEU A 87 -9.74 -2.29 -19.66
CA LEU A 87 -9.60 -1.19 -18.70
C LEU A 87 -8.27 -1.30 -17.97
N ILE A 88 -7.54 -0.19 -17.87
CA ILE A 88 -6.32 -0.08 -17.08
C ILE A 88 -6.48 1.09 -16.12
N GLY A 89 -6.53 0.81 -14.82
CA GLY A 89 -6.69 1.84 -13.79
C GLY A 89 -5.44 1.97 -12.93
N HIS A 90 -4.99 3.20 -12.67
CA HIS A 90 -3.88 3.48 -11.76
C HIS A 90 -4.38 4.09 -10.45
N SER A 91 -3.87 3.61 -9.31
CA SER A 91 -4.29 4.10 -7.98
C SER A 91 -5.82 4.03 -7.86
N MET A 92 -6.49 5.12 -7.46
CA MET A 92 -7.96 5.21 -7.44
C MET A 92 -8.64 4.95 -8.78
N GLY A 93 -7.94 5.13 -9.91
CA GLY A 93 -8.45 4.82 -11.23
C GLY A 93 -8.84 3.35 -11.41
N GLY A 94 -8.22 2.42 -10.67
CA GLY A 94 -8.62 1.01 -10.65
C GLY A 94 -9.94 0.77 -9.92
N ILE A 95 -10.20 1.53 -8.86
CA ILE A 95 -11.48 1.52 -8.12
C ILE A 95 -12.60 2.12 -8.96
N ILE A 96 -12.30 3.22 -9.68
CA ILE A 96 -13.20 3.85 -10.63
C ILE A 96 -13.48 2.93 -11.82
N ALA A 97 -12.47 2.21 -12.34
CA ALA A 97 -12.64 1.24 -13.42
C ALA A 97 -13.68 0.16 -13.05
N LYS A 98 -13.53 -0.47 -11.88
CA LYS A 98 -14.50 -1.44 -11.38
C LYS A 98 -15.87 -0.81 -11.15
N GLY A 99 -15.91 0.37 -10.53
CA GLY A 99 -17.15 1.10 -10.29
C GLY A 99 -17.91 1.42 -11.58
N SER A 100 -17.20 1.80 -12.64
CA SER A 100 -17.81 2.25 -13.90
C SER A 100 -18.62 1.14 -14.59
N VAL A 101 -18.22 -0.12 -14.39
CA VAL A 101 -18.87 -1.29 -14.99
C VAL A 101 -19.85 -2.00 -14.04
N LEU A 102 -19.84 -1.69 -12.74
CA LEU A 102 -20.67 -2.36 -11.73
C LEU A 102 -21.74 -1.47 -11.10
N MET A 103 -21.48 -0.17 -10.94
CA MET A 103 -22.30 0.73 -10.15
C MET A 103 -23.05 1.76 -10.97
N THR A 104 -22.88 1.75 -12.30
CA THR A 104 -23.58 2.67 -13.20
C THR A 104 -24.68 1.91 -13.96
N PRO A 105 -25.87 2.51 -14.14
CA PRO A 105 -26.99 1.83 -14.82
C PRO A 105 -26.80 1.76 -16.34
N ASN A 106 -25.84 2.52 -16.87
CA ASN A 106 -25.68 2.76 -18.31
C ASN A 106 -24.90 1.65 -19.02
N ILE A 107 -24.17 0.83 -18.26
CA ILE A 107 -23.24 -0.16 -18.80
C ILE A 107 -23.40 -1.46 -18.03
N ASN A 108 -23.36 -2.58 -18.76
CA ASN A 108 -23.23 -3.91 -18.17
C ASN A 108 -21.76 -4.28 -17.98
N ALA A 109 -21.47 -5.05 -16.93
CA ALA A 109 -20.13 -5.54 -16.62
C ALA A 109 -19.43 -6.23 -17.81
N SER A 110 -20.20 -6.94 -18.66
CA SER A 110 -19.71 -7.64 -19.86
C SER A 110 -19.04 -6.74 -20.90
N VAL A 111 -19.15 -5.41 -20.78
CA VAL A 111 -18.42 -4.47 -21.64
C VAL A 111 -16.91 -4.58 -21.45
N ALA A 112 -16.42 -5.00 -20.28
CA ALA A 112 -14.99 -5.15 -20.05
C ALA A 112 -14.56 -6.59 -20.32
N SER A 113 -13.42 -6.76 -20.96
CA SER A 113 -12.78 -8.08 -21.13
C SER A 113 -11.70 -8.30 -20.09
N ILE A 114 -10.82 -7.31 -19.89
CA ILE A 114 -9.70 -7.38 -18.96
C ILE A 114 -9.67 -6.08 -18.17
N ILE A 115 -9.49 -6.18 -16.85
CA ILE A 115 -9.22 -5.05 -15.95
C ILE A 115 -7.83 -5.25 -15.35
N ILE A 116 -6.91 -4.33 -15.65
CA ILE A 116 -5.59 -4.28 -15.01
C ILE A 116 -5.59 -3.10 -14.04
N THR A 117 -5.38 -3.38 -12.76
CA THR A 117 -5.24 -2.36 -11.72
C THR A 117 -3.77 -2.23 -11.33
N LEU A 118 -3.27 -0.99 -11.31
CA LEU A 118 -1.86 -0.65 -11.06
C LEU A 118 -1.79 0.17 -9.77
N ALA A 119 -1.17 -0.37 -8.73
CA ALA A 119 -1.03 0.27 -7.41
C ALA A 119 -2.37 0.76 -6.84
N THR A 120 -3.44 -0.02 -7.03
CA THR A 120 -4.80 0.35 -6.62
C THR A 120 -5.09 -0.07 -5.17
N PRO A 121 -5.58 0.83 -4.30
CA PRO A 121 -6.00 0.48 -2.95
C PRO A 121 -7.40 -0.15 -2.95
N HIS A 122 -7.48 -1.47 -3.11
CA HIS A 122 -8.73 -2.24 -2.99
C HIS A 122 -9.29 -2.21 -1.56
N THR A 123 -8.44 -1.94 -0.57
CA THR A 123 -8.86 -1.57 0.79
C THR A 123 -8.29 -0.19 1.17
N PRO A 124 -9.14 0.74 1.65
CA PRO A 124 -8.68 2.08 2.02
C PRO A 124 -8.03 2.07 3.41
N THR A 125 -6.93 2.80 3.56
CA THR A 125 -6.28 3.07 4.87
C THR A 125 -6.88 4.27 5.58
N LEU A 126 -7.48 5.17 4.83
CA LEU A 126 -8.09 6.40 5.32
C LEU A 126 -9.47 6.56 4.68
N ALA A 127 -10.51 6.71 5.49
CA ALA A 127 -11.87 6.92 5.01
C ALA A 127 -12.59 7.93 5.92
N LEU A 128 -12.42 9.21 5.56
CA LEU A 128 -12.79 10.34 6.42
C LEU A 128 -14.26 10.77 6.30
N ASP A 129 -14.94 10.37 5.22
CA ASP A 129 -16.34 10.68 4.98
C ASP A 129 -17.18 9.41 4.74
N TYR A 130 -18.48 9.49 5.04
CA TYR A 130 -19.39 8.36 4.93
C TYR A 130 -19.63 7.97 3.47
N THR A 131 -19.70 8.95 2.57
CA THR A 131 -19.88 8.75 1.12
C THR A 131 -18.80 7.85 0.52
N PHE A 132 -17.54 8.04 0.89
CA PHE A 132 -16.38 7.25 0.49
C PHE A 132 -16.48 5.82 1.02
N VAL A 133 -16.81 5.66 2.30
CA VAL A 133 -17.03 4.34 2.92
C VAL A 133 -18.17 3.59 2.23
N ASN A 134 -19.29 4.27 1.96
CA ASN A 134 -20.45 3.70 1.32
C ASN A 134 -20.14 3.26 -0.11
N TYR A 135 -19.33 4.03 -0.85
CA TYR A 135 -18.84 3.66 -2.17
C TYR A 135 -18.11 2.31 -2.13
N TYR A 136 -17.11 2.15 -1.25
CA TYR A 136 -16.36 0.89 -1.13
C TYR A 136 -17.26 -0.29 -0.73
N LYS A 137 -18.17 -0.09 0.24
CA LYS A 137 -19.13 -1.13 0.66
C LYS A 137 -20.07 -1.55 -0.48
N ASN A 138 -20.54 -0.60 -1.28
CA ASN A 138 -21.44 -0.90 -2.40
C ASN A 138 -20.71 -1.58 -3.55
N LEU A 139 -19.46 -1.18 -3.81
CA LEU A 139 -18.61 -1.84 -4.78
C LEU A 139 -18.35 -3.29 -4.37
N GLU A 140 -17.95 -3.53 -3.12
CA GLU A 140 -17.68 -4.86 -2.57
C GLU A 140 -18.85 -5.83 -2.75
N LYS A 141 -20.08 -5.38 -2.50
CA LYS A 141 -21.30 -6.19 -2.69
C LYS A 141 -21.52 -6.67 -4.13
N ARG A 142 -21.01 -5.93 -5.12
CA ARG A 142 -21.18 -6.20 -6.56
C ARG A 142 -19.94 -6.80 -7.22
N LEU A 143 -18.88 -7.05 -6.44
CA LEU A 143 -17.62 -7.53 -6.98
C LEU A 143 -17.74 -8.92 -7.64
N ASN A 144 -18.67 -9.76 -7.20
CA ASN A 144 -18.91 -11.08 -7.81
C ASN A 144 -19.40 -10.99 -9.26
N ASP A 145 -20.17 -9.95 -9.59
CA ASP A 145 -20.71 -9.71 -10.94
C ASP A 145 -19.59 -9.57 -11.99
N ILE A 146 -18.36 -9.21 -11.59
CA ILE A 146 -17.17 -9.19 -12.45
C ILE A 146 -16.85 -10.60 -12.98
N LYS A 147 -16.90 -11.60 -12.10
CA LYS A 147 -16.61 -12.98 -12.47
C LYS A 147 -17.73 -13.57 -13.30
N ASP A 148 -18.97 -13.27 -12.94
CA ASP A 148 -20.16 -13.71 -13.69
C ASP A 148 -20.18 -13.14 -15.11
N ALA A 149 -19.69 -11.91 -15.28
CA ALA A 149 -19.50 -11.28 -16.59
C ALA A 149 -18.28 -11.81 -17.38
N GLY A 150 -17.52 -12.75 -16.81
CA GLY A 150 -16.33 -13.33 -17.44
C GLY A 150 -15.20 -12.33 -17.61
N ILE A 151 -14.99 -11.39 -16.68
CA ILE A 151 -13.90 -10.41 -16.76
C ILE A 151 -12.65 -10.99 -16.09
N ASN A 152 -11.50 -10.86 -16.75
CA ASN A 152 -10.22 -11.16 -16.11
C ASN A 152 -9.66 -9.94 -15.37
N VAL A 153 -9.33 -10.11 -14.10
CA VAL A 153 -8.84 -9.02 -13.23
C VAL A 153 -7.42 -9.31 -12.78
N ILE A 154 -6.53 -8.35 -12.99
CA ILE A 154 -5.11 -8.43 -12.63
C ILE A 154 -4.81 -7.24 -11.73
N SER A 155 -4.34 -7.51 -10.51
CA SER A 155 -3.90 -6.50 -9.56
C SER A 155 -2.38 -6.52 -9.44
N ILE A 156 -1.74 -5.42 -9.84
CA ILE A 156 -0.29 -5.27 -9.83
C ILE A 156 0.11 -4.17 -8.84
N GLY A 157 0.85 -4.54 -7.78
CA GLY A 157 1.40 -3.61 -6.81
C GLY A 157 2.85 -3.22 -7.08
N GLY A 158 3.27 -2.06 -6.56
CA GLY A 158 4.66 -1.58 -6.67
C GLY A 158 5.67 -2.37 -5.82
N GLY A 159 5.19 -3.07 -4.78
CA GLY A 159 6.03 -3.75 -3.80
C GLY A 159 6.61 -2.76 -2.76
N PRO A 160 7.70 -3.10 -2.06
CA PRO A 160 8.20 -2.32 -0.92
C PRO A 160 8.55 -0.83 -1.18
N ARG A 161 8.77 -0.42 -2.44
CA ARG A 161 9.04 0.97 -2.80
C ARG A 161 7.79 1.82 -3.00
N ASP A 162 6.62 1.22 -3.10
CA ASP A 162 5.36 1.96 -3.05
C ASP A 162 5.03 2.24 -1.57
N THR A 163 5.36 3.45 -1.14
CA THR A 163 5.10 3.90 0.24
C THR A 163 3.72 4.52 0.39
N LEU A 164 3.00 4.79 -0.71
CA LEU A 164 1.66 5.37 -0.68
C LEU A 164 0.61 4.27 -0.54
N ILE A 165 0.74 3.20 -1.32
CA ILE A 165 -0.18 2.06 -1.31
C ILE A 165 0.59 0.79 -0.96
N THR A 166 0.30 0.25 0.21
CA THR A 166 1.02 -0.91 0.74
C THR A 166 0.62 -2.20 -0.01
N SER A 167 1.45 -3.24 0.10
CA SER A 167 1.14 -4.53 -0.53
C SER A 167 -0.08 -5.23 0.10
N THR A 168 -0.54 -4.82 1.29
CA THR A 168 -1.82 -5.31 1.84
C THR A 168 -3.02 -4.70 1.13
N GLN A 169 -2.91 -3.45 0.69
CA GLN A 169 -4.02 -2.73 0.04
C GLN A 169 -4.23 -3.15 -1.41
N ILE A 170 -3.19 -3.64 -2.09
CA ILE A 170 -3.29 -4.11 -3.48
C ILE A 170 -3.97 -5.48 -3.62
N LEU A 171 -4.13 -6.22 -2.52
CA LEU A 171 -4.74 -7.55 -2.56
C LEU A 171 -6.22 -7.42 -2.86
N ASP A 172 -6.58 -7.82 -4.08
CA ASP A 172 -7.92 -7.79 -4.60
C ASP A 172 -8.55 -9.17 -4.48
N PRO A 173 -9.63 -9.34 -3.70
CA PRO A 173 -10.30 -10.64 -3.57
C PRO A 173 -10.90 -11.12 -4.90
N THR A 174 -11.15 -10.24 -5.88
CA THR A 174 -11.66 -10.64 -7.20
C THR A 174 -10.61 -10.74 -8.29
N ALA A 175 -9.34 -10.42 -8.01
CA ALA A 175 -8.30 -10.60 -9.00
C ALA A 175 -8.00 -12.08 -9.26
N ASP A 176 -7.91 -12.45 -10.53
CA ASP A 176 -7.35 -13.75 -10.93
C ASP A 176 -5.85 -13.83 -10.62
N ILE A 177 -5.16 -12.68 -10.67
CA ILE A 177 -3.74 -12.55 -10.37
C ILE A 177 -3.54 -11.35 -9.46
N ASN A 178 -3.07 -11.60 -8.25
CA ASN A 178 -2.47 -10.59 -7.38
C ASN A 178 -0.96 -10.76 -7.44
N VAL A 179 -0.23 -9.71 -7.82
CA VAL A 179 1.23 -9.77 -7.95
C VAL A 179 1.87 -8.43 -7.63
N ILE A 180 3.09 -8.45 -7.09
CA ILE A 180 3.91 -7.23 -6.99
C ILE A 180 5.03 -7.25 -8.04
N SER A 181 5.40 -6.06 -8.51
CA SER A 181 6.31 -5.86 -9.65
C SER A 181 7.66 -6.59 -9.56
N ASN A 182 8.17 -6.81 -8.35
CA ASN A 182 9.43 -7.51 -8.10
C ASN A 182 9.37 -9.04 -8.35
N VAL A 183 8.18 -9.65 -8.40
CA VAL A 183 8.02 -11.09 -8.70
C VAL A 183 7.83 -11.33 -10.19
N ILE A 184 7.34 -10.33 -10.92
CA ILE A 184 7.05 -10.46 -12.35
C ILE A 184 8.35 -10.78 -13.10
N PRO A 185 8.38 -11.89 -13.88
CA PRO A 185 9.53 -12.25 -14.71
C PRO A 185 9.94 -11.11 -15.66
N ASP A 186 11.24 -10.90 -15.85
CA ASP A 186 11.85 -9.77 -16.58
C ASP A 186 11.74 -8.38 -15.90
N VAL A 187 11.01 -8.26 -14.77
CA VAL A 187 10.89 -7.01 -14.00
C VAL A 187 11.84 -7.00 -12.81
N TRP A 188 11.68 -7.91 -11.84
CA TRP A 188 12.54 -8.11 -10.65
C TRP A 188 12.93 -6.85 -9.86
N LYS A 189 12.15 -5.79 -10.00
CA LYS A 189 12.41 -4.50 -9.36
C LYS A 189 11.12 -3.98 -8.78
N SER A 190 11.16 -3.65 -7.49
CA SER A 190 10.07 -2.90 -6.86
C SER A 190 10.02 -1.50 -7.45
N VAL A 191 8.83 -1.02 -7.76
CA VAL A 191 8.57 0.30 -8.33
C VAL A 191 7.81 1.14 -7.32
N ASP A 192 8.11 2.44 -7.27
CA ASP A 192 7.30 3.37 -6.49
C ASP A 192 5.91 3.58 -7.13
N HIS A 193 5.05 4.29 -6.40
CA HIS A 193 3.64 4.49 -6.74
C HIS A 193 3.41 5.04 -8.15
N LEU A 194 4.27 5.95 -8.63
CA LEU A 194 4.12 6.57 -9.94
C LEU A 194 4.93 5.83 -11.00
N SER A 195 6.13 5.37 -10.66
CA SER A 195 7.01 4.64 -11.57
C SER A 195 6.42 3.33 -12.09
N ILE A 196 5.38 2.79 -11.45
CA ILE A 196 4.62 1.66 -11.99
C ILE A 196 4.10 1.91 -13.42
N LEU A 197 3.89 3.18 -13.80
CA LEU A 197 3.37 3.59 -15.11
C LEU A 197 4.43 3.66 -16.21
N TRP A 198 5.70 3.86 -15.86
CA TRP A 198 6.79 4.07 -16.83
C TRP A 198 8.00 3.18 -16.62
N CYS A 199 7.97 2.27 -15.63
CA CYS A 199 8.97 1.23 -15.50
C CYS A 199 8.96 0.37 -16.77
N LYS A 200 9.97 0.55 -17.61
CA LYS A 200 10.05 -0.09 -18.93
C LYS A 200 9.89 -1.61 -18.87
N GLN A 201 10.47 -2.27 -17.85
CA GLN A 201 10.36 -3.71 -17.69
C GLN A 201 8.91 -4.14 -17.46
N LEU A 202 8.21 -3.46 -16.55
CA LEU A 202 6.81 -3.74 -16.24
C LEU A 202 5.89 -3.42 -17.42
N VAL A 203 6.08 -2.25 -18.05
CA VAL A 203 5.33 -1.82 -19.24
C VAL A 203 5.48 -2.85 -20.37
N LEU A 204 6.69 -3.37 -20.61
CA LEU A 204 6.90 -4.43 -21.60
C LEU A 204 6.15 -5.72 -21.23
N SER A 205 6.13 -6.11 -19.96
CA SER A 205 5.41 -7.30 -19.50
C SER A 205 3.90 -7.16 -19.71
N ILE A 206 3.31 -6.01 -19.35
CA ILE A 206 1.88 -5.73 -19.55
C ILE A 206 1.54 -5.71 -21.05
N VAL A 207 2.38 -5.06 -21.87
CA VAL A 207 2.15 -5.02 -23.32
C VAL A 207 2.26 -6.42 -23.93
N HIS A 208 3.24 -7.24 -23.53
CA HIS A 208 3.34 -8.61 -24.03
C HIS A 208 2.11 -9.44 -23.64
N SER A 209 1.60 -9.31 -22.41
CA SER A 209 0.41 -10.04 -21.96
C SER A 209 -0.84 -9.65 -22.74
N LEU A 210 -1.02 -8.36 -23.04
CA LEU A 210 -2.14 -7.89 -23.87
C LEU A 210 -2.05 -8.43 -25.30
N PHE A 211 -0.87 -8.39 -25.93
CA PHE A 211 -0.70 -8.92 -27.30
C PHE A 211 -0.97 -10.42 -27.39
N ASP A 212 -0.51 -11.20 -26.40
CA ASP A 212 -0.75 -12.65 -26.38
C ASP A 212 -2.20 -13.01 -25.96
N SER A 213 -2.98 -12.04 -25.50
CA SER A 213 -4.42 -12.19 -25.21
C SER A 213 -5.33 -11.91 -26.42
N VAL A 214 -4.76 -11.64 -27.60
CA VAL A 214 -5.52 -11.33 -28.82
C VAL A 214 -5.67 -12.56 -29.70
N ASN A 215 -6.92 -12.88 -30.04
CA ASN A 215 -7.24 -13.79 -31.13
C ASN A 215 -7.14 -13.05 -32.47
N TYR A 216 -5.98 -13.15 -33.10
CA TYR A 216 -5.76 -12.57 -34.44
C TYR A 216 -6.14 -13.52 -35.58
N ALA A 217 -6.54 -14.76 -35.29
CA ALA A 217 -7.09 -15.67 -36.30
C ALA A 217 -8.53 -15.27 -36.69
N GLN A 218 -9.27 -14.67 -35.75
CA GLN A 218 -10.56 -14.04 -36.03
C GLN A 218 -10.37 -12.72 -36.80
N LYS A 219 -11.28 -12.44 -37.75
CA LYS A 219 -11.32 -11.17 -38.48
C LYS A 219 -12.64 -10.44 -38.17
N PRO A 220 -12.62 -9.21 -37.60
CA PRO A 220 -11.43 -8.48 -37.15
C PRO A 220 -10.79 -9.11 -35.90
N PRO A 221 -9.47 -8.89 -35.67
CA PRO A 221 -8.81 -9.33 -34.44
C PRO A 221 -9.46 -8.75 -33.19
N LYS A 222 -9.65 -9.59 -32.17
CA LYS A 222 -10.28 -9.22 -30.90
C LYS A 222 -9.58 -9.93 -29.73
N ILE A 223 -9.75 -9.42 -28.52
CA ILE A 223 -9.35 -10.15 -27.30
C ILE A 223 -10.13 -11.48 -27.25
N PHE A 224 -9.48 -12.56 -26.79
CA PHE A 224 -10.14 -13.85 -26.60
C PHE A 224 -11.41 -13.70 -25.74
N SER A 225 -12.51 -14.30 -26.19
CA SER A 225 -13.79 -14.24 -25.48
C SER A 225 -13.80 -15.09 -24.21
N THR A 226 -13.01 -16.17 -24.17
CA THR A 226 -12.98 -17.06 -23.01
C THR A 226 -11.98 -16.59 -21.95
N THR A 227 -12.37 -16.73 -20.69
CA THR A 227 -11.54 -16.43 -19.52
C THR A 227 -10.26 -17.26 -19.51
N ASN A 228 -10.34 -18.54 -19.87
CA ASN A 228 -9.20 -19.46 -19.79
C ASN A 228 -8.08 -19.11 -20.80
N GLU A 229 -8.42 -18.76 -22.03
CA GLU A 229 -7.44 -18.39 -23.06
C GLU A 229 -6.69 -17.10 -22.68
N ARG A 230 -7.41 -16.09 -22.19
CA ARG A 230 -6.80 -14.86 -21.65
C ARG A 230 -5.91 -15.17 -20.46
N MET A 231 -6.36 -16.03 -19.54
CA MET A 231 -5.58 -16.41 -18.36
C MET A 231 -4.30 -17.16 -18.70
N GLN A 232 -4.26 -17.96 -19.76
CA GLN A 232 -3.01 -18.59 -20.22
C GLN A 232 -1.97 -17.53 -20.59
N ALA A 233 -2.37 -16.50 -21.35
CA ALA A 233 -1.48 -15.40 -21.70
C ALA A 233 -1.07 -14.56 -20.48
N LEU A 234 -2.04 -14.16 -19.65
CA LEU A 234 -1.80 -13.32 -18.47
C LEU A 234 -0.91 -14.02 -17.42
N SER A 235 -1.22 -15.27 -17.08
CA SER A 235 -0.45 -16.05 -16.10
C SER A 235 0.98 -16.32 -16.58
N TYR A 236 1.17 -16.57 -17.87
CA TYR A 236 2.48 -16.76 -18.45
C TYR A 236 3.39 -15.55 -18.28
N HIS A 237 2.88 -14.32 -18.45
CA HIS A 237 3.71 -13.11 -18.32
C HIS A 237 3.86 -12.63 -16.87
N PHE A 238 2.85 -12.81 -16.01
CA PHE A 238 2.88 -12.27 -14.65
C PHE A 238 3.34 -13.26 -13.57
N TYR A 239 3.15 -14.56 -13.76
CA TYR A 239 3.45 -15.58 -12.74
C TYR A 239 4.47 -16.60 -13.22
N HIS A 240 4.27 -17.16 -14.41
CA HIS A 240 4.91 -18.42 -14.80
C HIS A 240 5.59 -18.35 -16.17
N ARG A 241 6.48 -17.38 -16.32
CA ARG A 241 7.24 -17.22 -17.56
C ARG A 241 8.37 -18.22 -17.62
N THR A 242 8.17 -19.25 -18.42
CA THR A 242 9.07 -20.40 -18.53
C THR A 242 10.07 -20.25 -19.68
N SER A 243 9.71 -19.59 -20.80
CA SER A 243 10.64 -19.45 -21.93
C SER A 243 10.27 -18.40 -22.99
N GLY A 244 11.19 -17.50 -23.30
CA GLY A 244 11.01 -16.53 -24.39
C GLY A 244 10.01 -15.42 -24.03
N LYS A 245 9.77 -14.48 -24.97
CA LYS A 245 8.96 -13.25 -24.75
C LYS A 245 7.50 -13.35 -25.21
N ARG A 246 7.09 -14.51 -25.70
CA ARG A 246 5.72 -14.80 -26.17
C ARG A 246 5.24 -16.06 -25.47
N LEU A 247 3.92 -16.18 -25.29
CA LEU A 247 3.27 -17.39 -24.83
C LEU A 247 3.72 -18.58 -25.69
N TYR A 248 4.13 -19.66 -25.03
CA TYR A 248 4.61 -20.88 -25.68
C TYR A 248 3.91 -22.08 -25.08
N PHE A 249 3.37 -22.92 -25.96
CA PHE A 249 2.71 -24.17 -25.58
C PHE A 249 3.69 -25.33 -25.73
N TYR A 250 3.89 -26.04 -24.62
CA TYR A 250 4.80 -27.18 -24.54
C TYR A 250 4.12 -28.44 -25.06
N LYS A 251 4.85 -29.25 -25.82
CA LYS A 251 4.45 -30.65 -26.07
C LYS A 251 4.80 -31.48 -24.84
N GLU A 252 3.88 -32.32 -24.39
CA GLU A 252 4.06 -33.17 -23.22
C GLU A 252 5.18 -34.19 -23.40
N ILE A 253 5.28 -34.77 -24.61
CA ILE A 253 6.30 -35.75 -24.97
C ILE A 253 7.11 -35.22 -26.15
N ILE A 254 8.42 -35.39 -26.08
CA ILE A 254 9.36 -35.03 -27.14
C ILE A 254 10.20 -36.26 -27.51
N GLN A 255 10.37 -36.49 -28.82
CA GLN A 255 11.34 -37.44 -29.35
C GLN A 255 12.71 -36.77 -29.47
N PHE A 256 13.74 -37.48 -29.06
CA PHE A 256 15.12 -36.99 -29.12
C PHE A 256 15.75 -37.27 -30.49
N GLU A 257 16.75 -36.47 -30.85
CA GLU A 257 17.50 -36.62 -32.10
C GLU A 257 18.40 -37.87 -32.04
N THR A 258 18.52 -38.59 -33.15
CA THR A 258 19.33 -39.83 -33.26
C THR A 258 20.83 -39.57 -33.18
N ASP A 259 21.26 -38.39 -33.61
CA ASP A 259 22.68 -38.04 -33.80
C ASP A 259 23.21 -37.18 -32.62
N GLY A 260 22.51 -37.22 -31.49
CA GLY A 260 22.83 -36.48 -30.27
C GLY A 260 23.99 -37.06 -29.48
N GLU A 261 24.78 -36.19 -28.86
CA GLU A 261 25.83 -36.60 -27.92
C GLU A 261 25.26 -36.71 -26.50
N TRP A 262 25.38 -37.87 -25.89
CA TRP A 262 24.87 -38.15 -24.54
C TRP A 262 26.01 -38.18 -23.53
N ILE A 263 25.89 -37.38 -22.47
CA ILE A 263 26.90 -37.25 -21.42
C ILE A 263 26.24 -37.54 -20.07
N GLU A 264 26.63 -38.63 -19.42
CA GLU A 264 26.22 -38.94 -18.05
C GLU A 264 27.31 -38.49 -17.08
N ASN A 265 26.97 -37.64 -16.11
CA ASN A 265 27.87 -37.30 -15.01
C ASN A 265 27.29 -37.80 -13.68
N ILE A 266 28.08 -38.60 -12.97
CA ILE A 266 27.69 -39.29 -11.74
C ILE A 266 27.92 -38.39 -10.50
N GLN A 267 28.63 -37.27 -10.67
CA GLN A 267 28.86 -36.32 -9.58
C GLN A 267 27.54 -35.69 -9.11
N ARG A 268 27.37 -35.57 -7.78
CA ARG A 268 26.17 -34.96 -7.18
C ARG A 268 26.08 -33.46 -7.45
N HIS A 269 27.21 -32.79 -7.51
CA HIS A 269 27.30 -31.38 -7.89
C HIS A 269 28.37 -31.23 -8.96
N TYR A 270 28.03 -30.57 -10.06
CA TYR A 270 28.98 -30.27 -11.13
C TYR A 270 28.53 -29.06 -11.94
N THR A 271 29.49 -28.45 -12.62
CA THR A 271 29.25 -27.39 -13.59
C THR A 271 29.71 -27.86 -14.95
N TRP A 272 28.78 -27.92 -15.90
CA TRP A 272 29.08 -28.15 -17.30
C TRP A 272 29.13 -26.81 -18.05
N SER A 273 30.13 -26.63 -18.90
CA SER A 273 30.24 -25.46 -19.77
C SER A 273 30.92 -25.80 -21.09
N ASN A 274 30.55 -25.09 -22.15
CA ASN A 274 31.09 -25.32 -23.48
C ASN A 274 32.17 -24.29 -23.89
N LYS A 275 32.75 -23.55 -22.94
CA LYS A 275 33.77 -22.52 -23.23
C LYS A 275 34.98 -23.04 -24.02
N ASN A 276 35.33 -24.31 -23.81
CA ASN A 276 36.49 -24.96 -24.43
C ASN A 276 36.12 -25.95 -25.55
N SER A 277 34.85 -25.94 -25.99
CA SER A 277 34.35 -26.89 -27.00
C SER A 277 34.27 -26.24 -28.37
N PHE A 278 34.71 -26.95 -29.41
CA PHE A 278 34.53 -26.55 -30.80
C PHE A 278 33.04 -26.51 -31.17
N LYS A 279 32.69 -25.76 -32.24
CA LYS A 279 31.31 -25.73 -32.77
C LYS A 279 30.86 -27.16 -33.08
N LYS A 280 29.79 -27.59 -32.42
CA LYS A 280 29.15 -28.89 -32.68
C LYS A 280 27.88 -28.68 -33.51
N THR A 281 27.62 -29.62 -34.42
CA THR A 281 26.43 -29.63 -35.27
C THR A 281 25.26 -30.39 -34.66
N SER A 282 25.50 -31.22 -33.65
CA SER A 282 24.48 -32.02 -32.96
C SER A 282 24.13 -31.50 -31.57
N SER A 283 22.93 -31.85 -31.10
CA SER A 283 22.47 -31.56 -29.74
C SER A 283 23.24 -32.36 -28.70
N ILE A 284 23.49 -31.74 -27.55
CA ILE A 284 24.08 -32.40 -26.38
C ILE A 284 22.98 -32.68 -25.36
N TYR A 285 22.97 -33.90 -24.83
CA TYR A 285 22.05 -34.37 -23.80
C TYR A 285 22.82 -34.69 -22.53
N LEU A 286 22.70 -33.84 -21.51
CA LEU A 286 23.28 -34.11 -20.19
C LEU A 286 22.30 -34.96 -19.38
N MET A 287 22.74 -36.14 -18.95
CA MET A 287 21.93 -37.08 -18.18
C MET A 287 22.32 -37.02 -16.70
N ILE A 288 21.29 -36.92 -15.85
CA ILE A 288 21.39 -36.94 -14.40
C ILE A 288 20.64 -38.17 -13.92
N ARG A 289 21.36 -39.13 -13.36
CA ARG A 289 20.79 -40.38 -12.87
C ARG A 289 20.03 -40.19 -11.57
N LEU A 290 18.85 -40.81 -11.48
CA LEU A 290 18.03 -40.84 -10.28
C LEU A 290 18.34 -42.14 -9.50
N SER A 291 19.06 -42.02 -8.38
CA SER A 291 19.55 -43.16 -7.59
C SER A 291 18.97 -43.23 -6.17
N GLY A 292 17.67 -42.93 -6.02
CA GLY A 292 17.00 -42.93 -4.71
C GLY A 292 17.31 -41.67 -3.91
N GLN A 293 18.46 -41.63 -3.24
CA GLN A 293 18.94 -40.46 -2.48
C GLN A 293 20.17 -39.84 -3.15
N PRO A 294 20.34 -38.49 -3.14
CA PRO A 294 19.48 -37.46 -2.54
C PRO A 294 18.19 -37.14 -3.32
N ASP A 295 17.21 -36.55 -2.63
CA ASP A 295 15.82 -36.43 -3.14
C ASP A 295 15.50 -35.08 -3.79
N TYR A 296 16.40 -34.09 -3.69
CA TYR A 296 16.22 -32.77 -4.29
C TYR A 296 17.29 -32.49 -5.34
N LEU A 297 16.85 -31.97 -6.48
CA LEU A 297 17.69 -31.59 -7.61
C LEU A 297 17.43 -30.14 -8.00
N THR A 298 18.44 -29.29 -7.88
CA THR A 298 18.42 -27.95 -8.46
C THR A 298 19.29 -27.90 -9.72
N ILE A 299 18.72 -27.36 -10.79
CA ILE A 299 19.44 -27.08 -12.04
C ILE A 299 19.40 -25.56 -12.25
N ASP A 300 20.57 -24.93 -12.42
CA ASP A 300 20.70 -23.51 -12.73
C ASP A 300 21.50 -23.33 -14.02
N THR A 301 20.88 -22.70 -15.02
CA THR A 301 21.46 -22.53 -16.35
C THR A 301 21.65 -21.06 -16.67
N LYS A 302 22.72 -20.73 -17.39
CA LYS A 302 23.04 -19.40 -17.90
C LYS A 302 23.20 -19.48 -19.42
N ASN A 303 22.58 -18.54 -20.13
CA ASN A 303 22.55 -18.42 -21.59
C ASN A 303 21.84 -19.57 -22.34
N LEU A 304 21.04 -20.39 -21.66
CA LEU A 304 20.26 -21.46 -22.30
C LEU A 304 18.93 -20.93 -22.84
N GLU A 305 18.89 -20.60 -24.14
CA GLU A 305 17.71 -19.99 -24.75
C GLU A 305 16.66 -21.00 -25.22
N SER A 306 17.04 -22.26 -25.44
CA SER A 306 16.14 -23.32 -25.90
C SER A 306 14.81 -23.32 -25.16
N LYS A 307 13.71 -23.43 -25.93
CA LYS A 307 12.38 -23.44 -25.34
C LYS A 307 12.14 -24.70 -24.56
N ASP A 308 12.18 -25.87 -25.22
CA ASP A 308 12.12 -27.16 -24.54
C ASP A 308 13.53 -27.66 -24.22
N TRP A 309 13.88 -27.72 -22.95
CA TRP A 309 15.26 -28.00 -22.54
C TRP A 309 15.39 -29.02 -21.40
N LEU A 310 14.32 -29.30 -20.65
CA LEU A 310 14.34 -30.21 -19.51
C LEU A 310 13.34 -31.35 -19.68
N PHE A 311 13.79 -32.58 -19.46
CA PHE A 311 13.00 -33.78 -19.67
C PHE A 311 13.23 -34.82 -18.56
N ALA A 312 12.24 -35.68 -18.33
CA ALA A 312 12.40 -36.95 -17.64
C ALA A 312 12.37 -38.10 -18.65
N CYS A 313 13.21 -39.11 -18.50
CA CYS A 313 13.20 -40.26 -19.39
C CYS A 313 13.62 -41.58 -18.74
N THR A 314 13.35 -42.64 -19.48
CA THR A 314 13.75 -44.01 -19.16
C THR A 314 14.87 -44.42 -20.10
N ALA A 315 16.10 -44.47 -19.57
CA ALA A 315 17.28 -44.84 -20.34
C ALA A 315 17.36 -46.37 -20.48
N SER A 316 16.65 -46.91 -21.47
CA SER A 316 16.59 -48.34 -21.79
C SER A 316 17.52 -48.75 -22.93
N ASN A 317 17.83 -47.82 -23.84
CA ASN A 317 18.57 -48.11 -25.06
C ASN A 317 20.07 -47.88 -24.85
N ILE A 318 20.91 -48.67 -25.51
CA ILE A 318 22.37 -48.55 -25.41
C ILE A 318 22.89 -48.14 -26.79
N GLN A 319 23.63 -47.02 -26.85
CA GLN A 319 24.32 -46.57 -28.05
C GLN A 319 25.81 -46.41 -27.71
N GLY A 320 26.64 -47.29 -28.28
CA GLY A 320 28.05 -47.40 -27.88
C GLY A 320 28.19 -47.88 -26.43
N GLN A 321 28.86 -47.08 -25.58
CA GLN A 321 29.06 -47.37 -24.16
C GLN A 321 28.07 -46.66 -23.22
N SER A 322 27.19 -45.81 -23.74
CA SER A 322 26.28 -44.99 -22.93
C SER A 322 24.83 -45.45 -23.09
N ARG A 323 24.05 -45.37 -22.01
CA ARG A 323 22.60 -45.51 -22.10
C ARG A 323 22.02 -44.23 -22.67
N ILE A 324 21.01 -44.34 -23.52
CA ILE A 324 20.36 -43.20 -24.16
C ILE A 324 18.85 -43.28 -23.99
N CYS A 325 18.19 -42.14 -24.16
CA CYS A 325 16.75 -42.05 -24.22
C CYS A 325 16.30 -41.75 -25.64
N ASN A 326 15.27 -42.43 -26.14
CA ASN A 326 14.69 -42.14 -27.47
C ASN A 326 13.65 -41.00 -27.38
N TRP A 327 13.00 -40.87 -26.23
CA TRP A 327 11.97 -39.87 -25.96
C TRP A 327 11.96 -39.52 -24.46
N GLY A 328 11.29 -38.43 -24.10
CA GLY A 328 11.10 -38.03 -22.70
C GLY A 328 9.87 -37.15 -22.47
N TRP A 329 9.41 -37.14 -21.22
CA TRP A 329 8.37 -36.24 -20.73
C TRP A 329 8.96 -34.85 -20.49
N ASN A 330 8.29 -33.82 -21.01
CA ASN A 330 8.76 -32.44 -20.92
C ASN A 330 8.48 -31.84 -19.54
N LEU A 331 9.54 -31.49 -18.83
CA LEU A 331 9.49 -30.86 -17.50
C LEU A 331 9.78 -29.36 -17.56
N THR A 332 9.92 -28.80 -18.76
CA THR A 332 10.28 -27.38 -18.93
C THR A 332 9.26 -26.45 -18.29
N ASN A 333 8.00 -26.86 -18.19
CA ASN A 333 6.97 -26.12 -17.47
C ASN A 333 7.30 -25.91 -15.98
N LYS A 334 8.25 -26.62 -15.36
CA LYS A 334 8.68 -26.36 -13.97
C LYS A 334 9.76 -25.27 -13.87
N THR A 335 10.17 -24.67 -14.98
CA THR A 335 11.23 -23.66 -15.05
C THR A 335 10.79 -22.30 -14.53
N ARG A 336 11.67 -21.64 -13.79
CA ARG A 336 11.57 -20.22 -13.46
C ARG A 336 12.70 -19.44 -14.07
N ILE A 337 12.40 -18.26 -14.59
CA ILE A 337 13.43 -17.31 -15.04
C ILE A 337 13.86 -16.49 -13.82
N LEU A 338 15.15 -16.53 -13.51
CA LEU A 338 15.75 -15.69 -12.49
C LEU A 338 16.39 -14.46 -13.15
N SER A 339 16.46 -13.39 -12.39
CA SER A 339 17.26 -12.22 -12.72
C SER A 339 18.75 -12.54 -12.75
N ASP A 340 19.46 -11.93 -13.67
CA ASP A 340 20.92 -11.90 -13.72
C ASP A 340 21.37 -10.43 -13.87
N PRO A 341 22.25 -9.91 -13.00
CA PRO A 341 22.78 -8.55 -13.09
C PRO A 341 23.46 -8.23 -14.44
N LEU A 342 23.95 -9.25 -15.15
CA LEU A 342 24.53 -9.11 -16.49
C LEU A 342 23.49 -9.24 -17.62
N HIS A 343 22.20 -9.21 -17.29
CA HIS A 343 21.07 -9.32 -18.22
C HIS A 343 21.10 -10.58 -19.11
N ARG A 344 21.73 -11.65 -18.63
CA ARG A 344 21.73 -12.96 -19.27
C ARG A 344 20.44 -13.72 -18.99
N ILE A 345 20.06 -14.61 -19.89
CA ILE A 345 18.97 -15.55 -19.63
C ILE A 345 19.46 -16.56 -18.59
N ARG A 346 18.84 -16.51 -17.41
CA ARG A 346 19.09 -17.44 -16.33
C ARG A 346 17.82 -18.24 -16.01
N LYS A 347 17.86 -19.55 -16.21
CA LYS A 347 16.74 -20.44 -15.93
C LYS A 347 17.10 -21.36 -14.78
N THR A 348 16.23 -21.47 -13.79
CA THR A 348 16.38 -22.37 -12.65
C THR A 348 15.19 -23.31 -12.54
N VAL A 349 15.45 -24.53 -12.10
CA VAL A 349 14.41 -25.51 -11.75
C VAL A 349 14.83 -26.14 -10.43
N ASP A 350 13.89 -26.22 -9.49
CA ASP A 350 14.02 -27.02 -8.27
C ASP A 350 13.04 -28.20 -8.38
N LEU A 351 13.55 -29.42 -8.36
CA LEU A 351 12.76 -30.65 -8.45
C LEU A 351 12.85 -31.42 -7.13
N ASN A 352 11.69 -31.75 -6.56
CA ASN A 352 11.57 -32.84 -5.60
C ASN A 352 11.40 -34.14 -6.39
N LEU A 353 12.40 -35.02 -6.32
CA LEU A 353 12.45 -36.25 -7.10
C LEU A 353 11.35 -37.24 -6.69
N GLN A 354 10.86 -37.16 -5.45
CA GLN A 354 9.73 -37.98 -4.97
C GLN A 354 8.39 -37.57 -5.63
N GLU A 355 8.27 -36.33 -6.10
CA GLU A 355 7.06 -35.83 -6.79
C GLU A 355 7.02 -36.21 -8.28
N ILE A 356 8.10 -36.77 -8.82
CA ILE A 356 8.19 -37.17 -10.23
C ILE A 356 7.54 -38.55 -10.38
N LYS A 357 6.23 -38.58 -10.63
CA LYS A 357 5.40 -39.80 -10.67
C LYS A 357 5.33 -40.50 -12.04
N TYR A 358 6.30 -40.27 -12.92
CA TYR A 358 6.31 -40.92 -14.24
C TYR A 358 6.82 -42.38 -14.13
N PRO A 359 6.21 -43.33 -14.85
CA PRO A 359 6.54 -44.74 -14.71
C PRO A 359 7.94 -45.05 -15.24
N GLY A 360 8.76 -45.70 -14.41
CA GLY A 360 10.07 -46.22 -14.80
C GLY A 360 11.13 -45.15 -15.10
N VAL A 361 10.95 -43.90 -14.68
CA VAL A 361 11.96 -42.85 -14.90
C VAL A 361 13.26 -43.20 -14.20
N THR A 362 14.34 -43.09 -14.95
CA THR A 362 15.71 -43.37 -14.46
C THR A 362 16.59 -42.13 -14.49
N HIS A 363 16.30 -41.18 -15.38
CA HIS A 363 17.15 -40.01 -15.61
C HIS A 363 16.34 -38.73 -15.82
N ILE A 364 16.93 -37.61 -15.42
CA ILE A 364 16.58 -36.27 -15.88
C ILE A 364 17.56 -35.86 -16.97
N VAL A 365 17.06 -35.32 -18.07
CA VAL A 365 17.86 -34.97 -19.24
C VAL A 365 17.75 -33.48 -19.53
N ILE A 366 18.90 -32.85 -19.70
CA ILE A 366 19.02 -31.47 -20.15
C ILE A 366 19.46 -31.47 -21.61
N ARG A 367 18.63 -30.90 -22.49
CA ARG A 367 18.94 -30.76 -23.91
C ARG A 367 19.55 -29.39 -24.20
N ILE A 368 20.66 -29.41 -24.93
CA ILE A 368 21.37 -28.21 -25.39
C ILE A 368 21.45 -28.28 -26.91
N THR A 369 20.79 -27.35 -27.59
CA THR A 369 20.78 -27.31 -29.05
C THR A 369 22.06 -26.68 -29.60
N PRO A 370 22.43 -26.97 -30.87
CA PRO A 370 23.58 -26.36 -31.52
C PRO A 370 23.60 -24.83 -31.47
N GLU A 371 22.45 -24.18 -31.64
CA GLU A 371 22.32 -22.72 -31.54
C GLU A 371 22.71 -22.17 -30.16
N ASN A 372 22.44 -22.93 -29.09
CA ASN A 372 22.84 -22.52 -27.75
C ASN A 372 24.34 -22.70 -27.53
N LEU A 373 24.98 -23.67 -28.19
CA LEU A 373 26.42 -23.86 -28.07
C LEU A 373 27.22 -22.65 -28.60
N GLU A 374 26.62 -21.80 -29.43
CA GLU A 374 27.27 -20.54 -29.84
C GLU A 374 27.30 -19.47 -28.74
N LYS A 375 26.51 -19.61 -27.66
CA LYS A 375 26.24 -18.55 -26.67
C LYS A 375 26.87 -18.77 -25.29
N TYR A 376 27.95 -19.57 -25.21
CA TYR A 376 28.62 -19.94 -23.96
C TYR A 376 27.66 -20.30 -22.83
N VAL A 377 27.11 -21.51 -22.91
CA VAL A 377 26.15 -22.04 -21.94
C VAL A 377 26.89 -22.55 -20.72
N THR A 378 26.32 -22.30 -19.55
CA THR A 378 26.77 -22.91 -18.29
C THR A 378 25.57 -23.56 -17.62
N ILE A 379 25.73 -24.81 -17.21
CA ILE A 379 24.71 -25.60 -16.52
C ILE A 379 25.31 -26.05 -15.20
N ASN A 380 24.66 -25.69 -14.12
CA ASN A 380 25.02 -26.11 -12.78
C ASN A 380 23.97 -27.10 -12.29
N VAL A 381 24.45 -28.22 -11.76
CA VAL A 381 23.62 -29.30 -11.21
C VAL A 381 24.00 -29.44 -9.74
N ASP A 382 23.01 -29.43 -8.84
CA ASP A 382 23.17 -29.63 -7.39
C ASP A 382 22.11 -30.63 -6.90
N LEU A 383 22.55 -31.84 -6.57
CA LEU A 383 21.75 -32.91 -6.01
C LEU A 383 22.03 -33.02 -4.50
N TYR A 384 21.01 -32.79 -3.67
CA TYR A 384 21.16 -32.63 -2.22
C TYR A 384 19.95 -33.14 -1.42
N SER A 385 20.14 -33.31 -0.11
CA SER A 385 19.06 -33.60 0.83
C SER A 385 18.61 -32.30 1.50
N TYR A 386 17.29 -32.06 1.57
CA TYR A 386 16.71 -30.80 2.05
C TYR A 386 17.23 -30.38 3.44
N ASP A 387 17.32 -31.32 4.38
CA ASP A 387 17.75 -31.06 5.77
C ASP A 387 19.17 -30.49 5.86
N THR A 388 20.05 -30.82 4.91
CA THR A 388 21.43 -30.30 4.89
C THR A 388 21.51 -28.84 4.43
N ARG A 389 20.47 -28.36 3.74
CA ARG A 389 20.34 -27.00 3.17
C ARG A 389 19.40 -26.11 3.97
N PHE A 390 18.76 -26.64 5.00
CA PHE A 390 17.80 -25.93 5.81
C PHE A 390 18.48 -25.24 7.00
N ILE A 391 18.15 -23.98 7.23
CA ILE A 391 18.64 -23.15 8.34
C ILE A 391 17.42 -22.76 9.18
N PHE A 392 17.36 -23.28 10.40
CA PHE A 392 16.24 -23.02 11.32
C PHE A 392 16.60 -21.93 12.32
N ILE A 393 15.92 -20.78 12.24
CA ILE A 393 16.22 -19.60 13.05
C ILE A 393 15.31 -19.58 14.28
N LYS A 394 15.88 -19.94 15.43
CA LYS A 394 15.22 -19.89 16.74
C LYS A 394 15.21 -18.48 17.30
N ASN A 395 14.04 -18.04 17.77
CA ASN A 395 13.89 -16.80 18.52
C ASN A 395 13.98 -17.12 20.02
N ASN A 396 15.04 -16.68 20.71
CA ASN A 396 15.12 -16.87 22.16
C ASN A 396 14.17 -15.88 22.85
N LEU A 397 13.08 -16.41 23.40
CA LEU A 397 12.02 -15.66 24.06
C LEU A 397 12.39 -15.37 25.51
N PHE A 398 12.74 -14.12 25.85
CA PHE A 398 12.64 -13.60 27.22
C PHE A 398 12.42 -12.09 27.17
N LEU A 399 11.41 -11.62 27.90
CA LEU A 399 10.75 -10.30 27.86
C LEU A 399 11.66 -9.04 27.83
N LEU A 400 12.95 -9.16 28.14
CA LEU A 400 13.94 -8.07 28.11
C LEU A 400 15.15 -8.33 27.17
N LYS A 401 15.14 -9.39 26.37
CA LYS A 401 16.18 -9.74 25.38
C LYS A 401 15.67 -9.77 23.92
N ASN A 402 14.46 -9.28 23.66
CA ASN A 402 13.90 -9.12 22.30
C ASN A 402 14.70 -8.16 21.38
N LEU A 403 15.79 -7.57 21.87
CA LEU A 403 16.73 -6.78 21.08
C LEU A 403 17.77 -7.59 20.30
N PHE A 404 18.06 -8.84 20.69
CA PHE A 404 19.17 -9.60 20.10
C PHE A 404 18.79 -11.06 19.83
N ILE A 405 18.42 -11.35 18.57
CA ILE A 405 18.49 -12.72 18.05
C ILE A 405 19.97 -13.04 17.81
N LEU A 406 20.44 -14.19 18.27
CA LEU A 406 21.80 -14.64 17.94
C LEU A 406 21.92 -14.81 16.41
N PRO A 407 22.90 -14.17 15.77
CA PRO A 407 23.11 -14.33 14.34
C PRO A 407 23.35 -15.80 14.03
N GLN A 408 22.55 -16.38 13.14
CA GLN A 408 22.82 -17.72 12.65
C GLN A 408 23.75 -17.64 11.45
N ILE A 409 24.95 -18.18 11.63
CA ILE A 409 26.00 -18.20 10.61
C ILE A 409 26.10 -19.61 10.05
N LYS A 410 25.83 -19.76 8.75
CA LYS A 410 26.02 -21.00 8.00
C LYS A 410 27.04 -20.77 6.89
N LYS A 411 28.06 -21.62 6.80
CA LYS A 411 29.01 -21.61 5.69
C LYS A 411 28.53 -22.55 4.58
N SER A 412 28.45 -22.05 3.35
CA SER A 412 28.24 -22.86 2.16
C SER A 412 29.56 -23.44 1.65
N HIS A 413 29.48 -24.52 0.87
CA HIS A 413 30.62 -25.11 0.19
C HIS A 413 30.48 -24.85 -1.32
N PRO A 414 31.59 -24.90 -2.08
CA PRO A 414 31.54 -24.83 -3.53
C PRO A 414 30.60 -25.91 -4.11
N GLY A 415 29.92 -25.59 -5.21
CA GLY A 415 28.92 -26.46 -5.84
C GLY A 415 27.50 -26.34 -5.26
N HIS A 416 27.33 -25.76 -4.07
CA HIS A 416 25.99 -25.55 -3.50
C HIS A 416 25.26 -24.42 -4.20
N ILE A 417 24.07 -24.69 -4.74
CA ILE A 417 23.23 -23.69 -5.41
C ILE A 417 22.12 -23.20 -4.48
N ARG A 418 21.57 -24.07 -3.62
CA ARG A 418 20.32 -23.80 -2.90
C ARG A 418 20.47 -23.89 -1.38
N TYR A 419 19.91 -22.90 -0.69
CA TYR A 419 19.68 -22.91 0.76
C TYR A 419 18.29 -22.39 1.10
N TYR A 420 17.75 -22.86 2.22
CA TYR A 420 16.44 -22.46 2.73
C TYR A 420 16.58 -22.00 4.18
N ALA A 421 15.85 -20.95 4.55
CA ALA A 421 15.76 -20.51 5.93
C ALA A 421 14.30 -20.31 6.34
N SER A 422 13.96 -20.69 7.57
CA SER A 422 12.64 -20.47 8.16
C SER A 422 12.78 -19.97 9.59
N PHE A 423 11.72 -19.30 10.07
CA PHE A 423 11.69 -18.62 11.37
C PHE A 423 10.65 -19.28 12.27
N ASP A 424 10.99 -19.42 13.55
CA ASP A 424 10.12 -20.05 14.57
C ASP A 424 8.95 -19.14 14.99
N ASN A 425 9.14 -17.82 14.94
CA ASN A 425 8.16 -16.81 15.33
C ASN A 425 8.05 -15.68 14.29
N PHE A 426 6.99 -14.88 14.40
CA PHE A 426 6.77 -13.70 13.57
C PHE A 426 7.93 -12.70 13.63
N VAL A 427 8.45 -12.34 12.46
CA VAL A 427 9.51 -11.34 12.28
C VAL A 427 9.06 -10.38 11.18
N ASP A 428 8.90 -9.10 11.53
CA ASP A 428 8.48 -8.07 10.55
C ASP A 428 9.60 -7.69 9.57
N VAL A 429 10.86 -7.84 10.00
CA VAL A 429 12.05 -7.44 9.23
C VAL A 429 13.18 -8.42 9.42
N ILE A 430 13.75 -8.86 8.30
CA ILE A 430 14.87 -9.78 8.23
C ILE A 430 16.07 -9.05 7.62
N ALA A 431 17.21 -9.13 8.28
CA ALA A 431 18.49 -8.69 7.73
C ALA A 431 19.27 -9.92 7.23
N VAL A 432 19.66 -9.90 5.97
CA VAL A 432 20.46 -10.96 5.35
C VAL A 432 21.78 -10.38 4.88
N GLU A 433 22.88 -11.01 5.28
CA GLU A 433 24.23 -10.66 4.87
C GLU A 433 24.88 -11.92 4.26
N LEU A 434 25.43 -11.78 3.05
CA LEU A 434 26.05 -12.87 2.30
C LEU A 434 27.48 -12.49 1.90
N LYS A 435 28.48 -12.97 2.64
CA LYS A 435 29.90 -12.72 2.32
C LYS A 435 30.43 -13.83 1.41
N ALA A 436 30.71 -13.49 0.16
CA ALA A 436 31.34 -14.39 -0.79
C ALA A 436 32.85 -14.54 -0.47
N SER A 437 33.37 -15.76 -0.60
CA SER A 437 34.78 -16.11 -0.45
C SER A 437 35.19 -17.07 -1.57
N GLY A 438 36.44 -16.92 -2.06
CA GLY A 438 37.01 -17.77 -3.10
C GLY A 438 36.52 -17.47 -4.52
N CYS A 439 35.92 -16.30 -4.77
CA CYS A 439 35.49 -15.91 -6.11
C CYS A 439 35.55 -14.39 -6.34
N THR A 440 35.64 -13.99 -7.61
CA THR A 440 35.71 -12.58 -8.04
C THR A 440 34.42 -12.16 -8.75
N ASP A 441 34.19 -10.84 -8.83
CA ASP A 441 33.10 -10.26 -9.60
C ASP A 441 33.16 -10.72 -11.08
N PRO A 442 32.04 -10.90 -11.83
CA PRO A 442 30.64 -10.51 -11.60
C PRO A 442 29.75 -11.59 -10.94
N LYS A 443 30.27 -12.35 -9.96
CA LYS A 443 29.51 -13.40 -9.27
C LYS A 443 28.49 -12.82 -8.28
N HIS A 444 27.30 -13.44 -8.22
CA HIS A 444 26.21 -12.94 -7.39
C HIS A 444 25.35 -14.05 -6.80
N ALA A 445 24.75 -13.77 -5.66
CA ALA A 445 23.72 -14.56 -5.01
C ALA A 445 22.38 -13.79 -5.01
N ILE A 446 21.28 -14.52 -4.91
CA ILE A 446 19.92 -13.99 -4.89
C ILE A 446 19.21 -14.53 -3.66
N VAL A 447 18.54 -13.67 -2.91
CA VAL A 447 17.72 -14.05 -1.76
C VAL A 447 16.28 -13.64 -2.03
N GLU A 448 15.38 -14.60 -1.90
CA GLU A 448 13.94 -14.43 -2.08
C GLU A 448 13.24 -14.60 -0.73
N LEU A 449 12.52 -13.58 -0.27
CA LEU A 449 11.67 -13.64 0.91
C LEU A 449 10.25 -13.94 0.46
N ILE A 450 9.77 -15.13 0.82
CA ILE A 450 8.49 -15.68 0.40
C ILE A 450 7.51 -15.56 1.57
N GLU A 451 6.37 -14.93 1.30
CA GLU A 451 5.24 -14.81 2.22
C GLU A 451 4.17 -15.84 1.82
N PRO A 452 4.22 -17.08 2.36
CA PRO A 452 3.42 -18.21 1.86
C PRO A 452 1.90 -18.00 1.95
N TRP A 453 1.42 -17.12 2.83
CA TRP A 453 0.01 -16.73 2.94
C TRP A 453 -0.44 -15.72 1.87
N SER A 454 0.47 -15.20 1.04
CA SER A 454 0.18 -14.21 -0.01
C SER A 454 0.88 -14.58 -1.31
N ILE A 455 0.17 -15.35 -2.13
CA ILE A 455 0.63 -15.71 -3.49
C ILE A 455 0.91 -14.43 -4.28
N GLY A 456 2.05 -14.39 -4.97
CA GLY A 456 2.48 -13.23 -5.77
C GLY A 456 3.18 -12.12 -4.99
N VAL A 457 3.37 -12.28 -3.67
CA VAL A 457 4.14 -11.39 -2.81
C VAL A 457 5.45 -12.07 -2.41
N THR A 458 6.52 -11.77 -3.14
CA THR A 458 7.88 -12.23 -2.85
C THR A 458 8.85 -11.08 -3.06
N GLN A 459 9.77 -10.87 -2.12
CA GLN A 459 10.83 -9.88 -2.28
C GLN A 459 12.11 -10.51 -2.73
N ILE A 460 12.83 -9.82 -3.62
CA ILE A 460 14.08 -10.30 -4.19
C ILE A 460 15.18 -9.30 -3.88
N GLN A 461 16.31 -9.78 -3.36
CA GLN A 461 17.52 -9.01 -3.13
C GLN A 461 18.71 -9.71 -3.78
N PHE A 462 19.64 -8.92 -4.31
CA PHE A 462 20.88 -9.39 -4.94
C PHE A 462 22.05 -9.13 -4.03
N PHE A 463 23.04 -10.01 -4.04
CA PHE A 463 24.30 -9.83 -3.32
C PHE A 463 25.43 -10.08 -4.31
N THR A 464 26.30 -9.09 -4.53
CA THR A 464 27.47 -9.26 -5.39
C THR A 464 28.71 -9.43 -4.52
N VAL A 465 29.86 -9.75 -5.14
CA VAL A 465 31.13 -9.83 -4.39
C VAL A 465 31.47 -8.49 -3.73
N ILE A 466 31.10 -7.38 -4.38
CA ILE A 466 31.34 -6.01 -3.91
C ILE A 466 30.26 -5.56 -2.92
N ASP A 467 28.99 -5.84 -3.22
CA ASP A 467 27.83 -5.47 -2.41
C ASP A 467 27.33 -6.67 -1.60
N ASN A 468 28.11 -6.99 -0.56
CA ASN A 468 27.93 -8.15 0.32
C ASN A 468 27.42 -7.79 1.73
N GLY A 469 27.11 -6.52 1.97
CA GLY A 469 26.63 -6.00 3.26
C GLY A 469 25.22 -6.48 3.63
N PRO A 470 24.77 -6.20 4.86
CA PRO A 470 23.44 -6.58 5.32
C PRO A 470 22.36 -5.84 4.52
N LYS A 471 21.41 -6.59 3.95
CA LYS A 471 20.24 -6.06 3.25
C LYS A 471 18.97 -6.39 4.00
N MET A 472 18.11 -5.39 4.10
CA MET A 472 16.86 -5.45 4.84
C MET A 472 15.73 -5.93 3.93
N MET A 473 14.99 -6.94 4.38
CA MET A 473 13.80 -7.49 3.72
C MET A 473 12.63 -7.41 4.72
N LYS A 474 11.59 -6.65 4.37
CA LYS A 474 10.49 -6.29 5.27
C LYS A 474 9.23 -7.07 4.87
N ILE A 475 8.60 -7.83 5.75
CA ILE A 475 7.32 -8.51 5.44
C ILE A 475 6.31 -7.47 4.94
N GLN A 476 5.56 -7.77 3.89
CA GLN A 476 4.69 -6.81 3.21
C GLN A 476 3.21 -7.05 3.44
N THR A 477 2.79 -8.27 3.78
CA THR A 477 1.39 -8.60 4.04
C THR A 477 1.15 -9.14 5.43
N LYS A 478 -0.06 -8.89 5.94
CA LYS A 478 -0.49 -9.38 7.25
C LYS A 478 -0.80 -10.87 7.17
N ASN A 479 -0.07 -11.67 7.94
CA ASN A 479 -0.39 -13.08 8.08
C ASN A 479 -1.69 -13.26 8.88
N LYS A 480 -2.62 -14.05 8.35
CA LYS A 480 -3.89 -14.41 9.02
C LYS A 480 -3.77 -15.69 9.85
N TYR A 481 -2.73 -16.50 9.64
CA TYR A 481 -2.56 -17.82 10.23
C TYR A 481 -1.30 -17.91 11.09
N SER A 482 -1.44 -18.22 12.38
CA SER A 482 -0.32 -18.28 13.34
C SER A 482 0.73 -19.36 13.02
N ASN A 483 0.36 -20.38 12.24
CA ASN A 483 1.18 -21.59 12.08
C ASN A 483 2.10 -21.56 10.84
N ILE A 484 2.06 -20.48 10.05
CA ILE A 484 2.82 -20.38 8.81
C ILE A 484 3.86 -19.27 8.97
N SER A 485 5.14 -19.62 8.85
CA SER A 485 6.26 -18.69 8.93
C SER A 485 6.73 -18.25 7.55
N PRO A 486 7.32 -17.04 7.43
CA PRO A 486 7.98 -16.63 6.20
C PRO A 486 9.20 -17.50 5.93
N ASN A 487 9.49 -17.74 4.65
CA ASN A 487 10.62 -18.58 4.24
C ASN A 487 11.56 -17.80 3.32
N LEU A 488 12.86 -17.97 3.53
CA LEU A 488 13.89 -17.48 2.63
C LEU A 488 14.32 -18.60 1.68
N ARG A 489 14.36 -18.28 0.38
CA ARG A 489 15.03 -19.11 -0.63
C ARG A 489 16.28 -18.39 -1.10
N ILE A 490 17.43 -19.03 -0.91
CA ILE A 490 18.74 -18.45 -1.22
C ILE A 490 19.31 -19.21 -2.43
N THR A 491 19.65 -18.48 -3.48
CA THR A 491 20.33 -18.97 -4.68
C THR A 491 21.76 -18.47 -4.68
N LEU A 492 22.74 -19.37 -4.60
CA LEU A 492 24.16 -19.06 -4.57
C LEU A 492 24.79 -19.28 -5.95
N ASP A 493 25.95 -18.65 -6.22
CA ASP A 493 26.78 -19.05 -7.37
C ASP A 493 27.67 -20.23 -6.95
N PRO A 494 27.61 -21.38 -7.65
CA PRO A 494 28.31 -22.59 -7.24
C PRO A 494 29.84 -22.48 -7.32
N ALA A 495 30.38 -21.47 -8.03
CA ALA A 495 31.82 -21.20 -8.05
C ALA A 495 32.34 -20.54 -6.76
N CYS A 496 31.44 -20.07 -5.90
CA CYS A 496 31.77 -19.32 -4.69
C CYS A 496 31.42 -20.13 -3.43
N SER A 497 32.13 -19.84 -2.34
CA SER A 497 31.67 -20.19 -0.98
C SER A 497 31.09 -18.95 -0.31
N TYR A 498 30.06 -19.11 0.52
CA TYR A 498 29.37 -17.99 1.17
C TYR A 498 29.28 -18.21 2.67
N VAL A 499 29.50 -17.13 3.42
CA VAL A 499 29.08 -17.04 4.81
C VAL A 499 27.70 -16.39 4.83
N ILE A 500 26.69 -17.20 5.14
CA ILE A 500 25.28 -16.79 5.23
C ILE A 500 25.00 -16.36 6.66
N ASN A 501 24.72 -15.08 6.87
CA ASN A 501 24.33 -14.54 8.16
C ASN A 501 22.90 -13.98 8.07
N ILE A 502 22.00 -14.52 8.88
CA ILE A 502 20.60 -14.10 8.93
C ILE A 502 20.27 -13.68 10.35
N GLN A 503 19.73 -12.47 10.49
CA GLN A 503 19.37 -11.88 11.78
C GLN A 503 18.08 -11.06 11.67
N LYS A 504 17.52 -10.68 12.83
CA LYS A 504 16.38 -9.75 12.89
C LYS A 504 16.83 -8.36 12.43
N GLY A 505 15.95 -7.64 11.76
CA GLY A 505 16.20 -6.24 11.42
C GLY A 505 16.32 -5.33 12.63
N GLY A 506 16.98 -4.18 12.45
CA GLY A 506 17.18 -3.19 13.50
C GLY A 506 15.86 -2.56 13.99
N ILE A 507 15.92 -1.87 15.13
CA ILE A 507 14.74 -1.23 15.75
C ILE A 507 14.10 -0.21 14.81
N ILE A 508 14.91 0.57 14.08
CA ILE A 508 14.41 1.60 13.14
C ILE A 508 13.58 0.95 12.03
N ASP A 509 14.02 -0.18 11.49
CA ASP A 509 13.28 -0.89 10.45
C ASP A 509 11.98 -1.50 10.97
N GLN A 510 12.00 -2.02 12.21
CA GLN A 510 10.79 -2.53 12.86
C GLN A 510 9.76 -1.40 13.07
N ILE A 511 10.21 -0.25 13.58
CA ILE A 511 9.36 0.95 13.70
C ILE A 511 8.81 1.37 12.34
N SER A 512 9.64 1.32 11.28
CA SER A 512 9.21 1.63 9.91
C SER A 512 8.07 0.71 9.44
N CYS A 513 8.10 -0.58 9.74
CA CYS A 513 6.99 -1.50 9.43
C CYS A 513 5.74 -1.18 10.26
N ILE A 514 5.90 -0.90 11.56
CA ILE A 514 4.78 -0.52 12.43
C ILE A 514 4.10 0.75 11.93
N VAL A 515 4.87 1.78 11.59
CA VAL A 515 4.34 3.03 11.01
C VAL A 515 3.60 2.72 9.71
N ARG A 516 4.20 1.97 8.77
CA ARG A 516 3.55 1.59 7.51
C ARG A 516 2.18 0.91 7.74
N ASP A 517 2.11 -0.02 8.68
CA ASP A 517 0.95 -0.91 8.83
C ASP A 517 -0.10 -0.42 9.83
N ARG A 518 0.22 0.54 10.70
CA ARG A 518 -0.63 0.88 11.86
C ARG A 518 -0.83 2.38 12.08
N TRP A 519 -0.19 3.26 11.30
CA TRP A 519 -0.31 4.72 11.49
C TRP A 519 -1.75 5.25 11.45
N TYR A 520 -2.62 4.66 10.62
CA TYR A 520 -4.00 5.09 10.46
C TYR A 520 -4.86 4.93 11.73
N LEU A 521 -4.39 4.14 12.70
CA LEU A 521 -5.03 3.97 14.00
C LEU A 521 -4.88 5.20 14.90
N LEU A 522 -3.84 6.02 14.65
CA LEU A 522 -3.51 7.18 15.48
C LEU A 522 -4.64 8.20 15.54
N TYR A 523 -5.39 8.38 14.46
CA TYR A 523 -6.50 9.34 14.44
C TYR A 523 -7.58 8.99 15.48
N THR A 524 -8.03 7.74 15.51
CA THR A 524 -9.02 7.27 16.49
C THR A 524 -8.46 7.25 17.90
N THR A 525 -7.20 6.85 18.10
CA THR A 525 -6.61 6.81 19.45
C THR A 525 -6.39 8.20 20.03
N ILE A 526 -5.95 9.19 19.24
CA ILE A 526 -5.80 10.58 19.68
C ILE A 526 -7.15 11.13 20.17
N ILE A 527 -8.22 10.97 19.38
CA ILE A 527 -9.55 11.46 19.76
C ILE A 527 -10.06 10.77 21.01
N SER A 528 -9.89 9.45 21.11
CA SER A 528 -10.24 8.69 22.32
C SER A 528 -9.55 9.26 23.56
N LEU A 529 -8.23 9.45 23.51
CA LEU A 529 -7.46 9.99 24.64
C LEU A 529 -7.88 11.42 24.99
N LEU A 530 -8.16 12.28 24.00
CA LEU A 530 -8.65 13.64 24.24
C LEU A 530 -10.03 13.65 24.92
N LEU A 531 -10.95 12.75 24.55
CA LEU A 531 -12.23 12.58 25.22
C LEU A 531 -12.07 12.08 26.66
N LEU A 532 -11.14 11.15 26.91
CA LEU A 532 -10.82 10.67 28.25
C LEU A 532 -10.18 11.77 29.11
N PHE A 533 -9.26 12.56 28.55
CA PHE A 533 -8.69 13.72 29.24
C PHE A 533 -9.76 14.74 29.60
N LEU A 534 -10.64 15.08 28.65
CA LEU A 534 -11.76 15.98 28.91
C LEU A 534 -12.67 15.45 30.03
N SER A 535 -12.97 14.15 30.02
CA SER A 535 -13.74 13.50 31.09
C SER A 535 -13.09 13.63 32.46
N THR A 536 -11.79 13.34 32.57
CA THR A 536 -11.07 13.46 33.86
C THR A 536 -11.07 14.90 34.38
N ARG A 537 -11.04 15.90 33.50
CA ARG A 537 -11.11 17.31 33.87
C ARG A 537 -12.52 17.72 34.32
N ILE A 538 -13.59 17.24 33.66
CA ILE A 538 -14.98 17.48 34.09
C ILE A 538 -15.20 16.97 35.53
N ASN A 539 -14.68 15.79 35.87
CA ASN A 539 -14.83 15.22 37.19
C ASN A 539 -13.79 15.71 38.22
N HIS A 540 -13.05 16.79 37.93
CA HIS A 540 -12.05 17.39 38.82
C HIS A 540 -10.99 16.37 39.32
N GLY A 541 -10.65 15.36 38.50
CA GLY A 541 -9.71 14.30 38.86
C GLY A 541 -10.28 13.18 39.74
N HIS A 542 -11.54 13.26 40.20
CA HIS A 542 -12.19 12.12 40.83
C HIS A 542 -12.32 10.97 39.81
N ASN A 543 -12.05 9.73 40.24
CA ASN A 543 -12.05 8.54 39.38
C ASN A 543 -11.02 8.56 38.23
N GLN A 544 -9.95 9.34 38.31
CA GLN A 544 -8.88 9.31 37.30
C GLN A 544 -8.17 7.95 37.24
N THR A 545 -7.89 7.33 38.39
CA THR A 545 -7.20 6.03 38.48
C THR A 545 -7.95 4.89 37.79
N PRO A 546 -9.27 4.65 38.00
CA PRO A 546 -9.98 3.60 37.29
C PRO A 546 -10.06 3.87 35.78
N ILE A 547 -10.20 5.12 35.34
CA ILE A 547 -10.21 5.45 33.90
C ILE A 547 -8.89 5.03 33.25
N ILE A 548 -7.76 5.36 33.88
CA ILE A 548 -6.42 4.99 33.39
C ILE A 548 -6.25 3.47 33.38
N ILE A 549 -6.62 2.77 34.47
CA ILE A 549 -6.48 1.31 34.57
C ILE A 549 -7.31 0.61 33.49
N ILE A 550 -8.57 1.00 33.30
CA ILE A 550 -9.45 0.41 32.28
C ILE A 550 -8.90 0.70 30.88
N THR A 551 -8.41 1.91 30.63
CA THR A 551 -7.84 2.27 29.32
C THR A 551 -6.57 1.48 29.01
N ILE A 552 -5.70 1.27 30.00
CA ILE A 552 -4.51 0.42 29.86
C ILE A 552 -4.92 -1.04 29.61
N PHE A 553 -5.90 -1.55 30.36
CA PHE A 553 -6.43 -2.90 30.18
C PHE A 553 -7.02 -3.11 28.78
N LEU A 554 -7.89 -2.21 28.32
CA LEU A 554 -8.45 -2.25 26.95
C LEU A 554 -7.34 -2.16 25.91
N SER A 555 -6.39 -1.24 26.07
CA SER A 555 -5.26 -1.10 25.15
C SER A 555 -4.40 -2.36 25.10
N PHE A 556 -4.21 -3.05 26.23
CA PHE A 556 -3.50 -4.33 26.28
C PHE A 556 -4.28 -5.44 25.56
N CYS A 557 -5.58 -5.60 25.89
CA CYS A 557 -6.44 -6.63 25.29
C CYS A 557 -6.54 -6.51 23.76
N TYR A 558 -6.56 -5.29 23.24
CA TYR A 558 -6.68 -5.01 21.80
C TYR A 558 -5.35 -4.68 21.11
N ASN A 559 -4.21 -4.85 21.81
CA ASN A 559 -2.87 -4.58 21.29
C ASN A 559 -2.68 -3.15 20.74
N LEU A 560 -3.24 -2.13 21.40
CA LEU A 560 -3.17 -0.70 21.03
C LEU A 560 -2.20 0.12 21.90
N ILE A 561 -1.44 -0.52 22.80
CA ILE A 561 -0.56 0.19 23.76
C ILE A 561 0.42 1.12 23.03
N PHE A 562 1.03 0.66 21.94
CA PHE A 562 2.02 1.43 21.20
C PHE A 562 1.40 2.69 20.57
N GLU A 563 0.23 2.56 19.96
CA GLU A 563 -0.54 3.67 19.40
C GLU A 563 -0.95 4.67 20.48
N CYS A 564 -1.35 4.19 21.67
CA CYS A 564 -1.68 5.06 22.80
C CYS A 564 -0.46 5.87 23.26
N LEU A 565 0.72 5.25 23.37
CA LEU A 565 1.96 5.96 23.74
C LEU A 565 2.36 7.01 22.70
N ILE A 566 2.28 6.67 21.40
CA ILE A 566 2.55 7.64 20.33
C ILE A 566 1.52 8.75 20.31
N ALA A 567 0.23 8.44 20.45
CA ALA A 567 -0.83 9.43 20.50
C ALA A 567 -0.63 10.42 21.66
N LEU A 568 -0.23 9.93 22.84
CA LEU A 568 0.15 10.79 23.97
C LEU A 568 1.33 11.71 23.61
N ALA A 569 2.38 11.17 23.00
CA ALA A 569 3.53 11.95 22.56
C ALA A 569 3.14 13.03 21.54
N ILE A 570 2.29 12.69 20.56
CA ILE A 570 1.76 13.63 19.56
C ILE A 570 0.95 14.73 20.24
N ILE A 571 0.05 14.39 21.17
CA ILE A 571 -0.75 15.37 21.93
C ILE A 571 0.18 16.30 22.72
N CYS A 572 1.21 15.77 23.40
CA CYS A 572 2.18 16.58 24.13
C CYS A 572 2.95 17.52 23.21
N VAL A 573 3.53 17.02 22.11
CA VAL A 573 4.29 17.84 21.14
C VAL A 573 3.39 18.91 20.52
N PHE A 574 2.17 18.55 20.14
CA PHE A 574 1.19 19.49 19.59
C PHE A 574 0.81 20.56 20.62
N THR A 575 0.64 20.18 21.89
CA THR A 575 0.33 21.13 22.98
C THR A 575 1.48 22.11 23.21
N ILE A 576 2.73 21.63 23.25
CA ILE A 576 3.92 22.48 23.39
C ILE A 576 4.03 23.43 22.19
N GLY A 577 3.90 22.90 20.98
CA GLY A 577 3.93 23.69 19.75
C GLY A 577 2.83 24.75 19.73
N LEU A 578 1.62 24.41 20.18
CA LEU A 578 0.51 25.34 20.28
C LEU A 578 0.79 26.45 21.30
N CYS A 579 1.29 26.12 22.49
CA CYS A 579 1.69 27.11 23.49
C CYS A 579 2.75 28.07 22.93
N CYS A 580 3.75 27.54 22.21
CA CYS A 580 4.73 28.38 21.50
C CYS A 580 4.06 29.26 20.43
N CYS A 581 3.11 28.72 19.66
CA CYS A 581 2.37 29.49 18.66
C CYS A 581 1.56 30.64 19.25
N ILE A 582 0.89 30.40 20.38
CA ILE A 582 0.13 31.42 21.09
C ILE A 582 1.05 32.56 21.55
N ILE A 583 2.21 32.22 22.12
CA ILE A 583 3.17 33.19 22.66
C ILE A 583 3.83 34.02 21.55
N PHE A 584 4.32 33.37 20.49
CA PHE A 584 5.18 34.04 19.50
C PHE A 584 4.44 34.52 18.25
N PHE A 585 3.34 33.87 17.87
CA PHE A 585 2.65 34.13 16.60
C PHE A 585 1.26 34.74 16.77
N GLY A 586 0.81 35.02 18.00
CA GLY A 586 -0.50 35.66 18.24
C GLY A 586 -0.67 37.00 17.50
N SER A 587 0.33 37.89 17.61
CA SER A 587 0.31 39.20 16.93
C SER A 587 0.36 39.07 15.39
N VAL A 588 1.05 38.05 14.87
CA VAL A 588 1.11 37.76 13.44
C VAL A 588 -0.25 37.26 12.93
N ALA A 589 -0.88 36.34 13.67
CA ALA A 589 -2.19 35.80 13.32
C ALA A 589 -3.27 36.90 13.34
N HIS A 590 -3.25 37.78 14.33
CA HIS A 590 -4.15 38.94 14.40
C HIS A 590 -3.95 39.86 13.19
N ASN A 591 -2.71 40.21 12.85
CA ASN A 591 -2.40 41.03 11.67
C ASN A 591 -2.84 40.39 10.35
N ILE A 592 -2.70 39.07 10.21
CA ILE A 592 -3.21 38.34 9.04
C ILE A 592 -4.73 38.44 8.96
N ALA A 593 -5.43 38.24 10.08
CA ALA A 593 -6.89 38.34 10.14
C ALA A 593 -7.38 39.74 9.74
N VAL A 594 -6.78 40.80 10.28
CA VAL A 594 -7.10 42.19 9.93
C VAL A 594 -6.86 42.47 8.45
N ARG A 595 -5.73 42.04 7.89
CA ARG A 595 -5.42 42.23 6.46
C ARG A 595 -6.37 41.46 5.55
N PHE A 596 -6.76 40.26 5.94
CA PHE A 596 -7.72 39.46 5.19
C PHE A 596 -9.09 40.15 5.17
N LEU A 597 -9.56 40.58 6.34
CA LEU A 597 -10.86 41.24 6.49
C LEU A 597 -10.93 42.58 5.74
N ALA A 598 -9.83 43.35 5.75
CA ALA A 598 -9.67 44.57 4.96
C ALA A 598 -9.83 44.31 3.45
N ARG A 599 -9.27 43.19 2.95
CA ARG A 599 -9.35 42.81 1.53
C ARG A 599 -10.74 42.30 1.14
N VAL A 600 -11.37 41.49 1.99
CA VAL A 600 -12.67 40.87 1.68
C VAL A 600 -13.81 41.88 1.74
N ILE A 601 -13.80 42.77 2.73
CA ILE A 601 -14.87 43.76 2.95
C ILE A 601 -14.50 45.11 2.28
N THR A 602 -13.34 45.22 1.63
CA THR A 602 -12.82 46.45 1.03
C THR A 602 -12.74 47.64 2.01
N PHE A 603 -12.49 47.34 3.29
CA PHE A 603 -12.34 48.34 4.35
C PHE A 603 -10.87 48.67 4.63
N SER A 604 -10.65 49.83 5.25
CA SER A 604 -9.32 50.19 5.78
C SER A 604 -8.92 49.24 6.92
N THR A 605 -7.62 49.05 7.10
CA THR A 605 -7.07 48.15 8.14
C THR A 605 -7.49 48.55 9.55
N THR A 606 -7.73 49.83 9.81
CA THR A 606 -8.18 50.34 11.12
C THR A 606 -9.62 49.95 11.42
N TRP A 607 -10.51 50.02 10.42
CA TRP A 607 -11.90 49.56 10.55
C TRP A 607 -11.98 48.04 10.67
N SER A 608 -11.11 47.31 9.98
CA SER A 608 -11.02 45.85 10.10
C SER A 608 -10.53 45.39 11.47
N ASP A 609 -9.60 46.11 12.08
CA ASP A 609 -9.12 45.86 13.44
C ASP A 609 -10.22 46.10 14.48
N TRP A 610 -10.93 47.23 14.36
CA TRP A 610 -12.10 47.52 15.21
C TRP A 610 -13.19 46.44 15.05
N LEU A 611 -13.49 46.02 13.82
CA LEU A 611 -14.49 45.00 13.55
C LEU A 611 -14.11 43.64 14.13
N LEU A 612 -12.84 43.22 14.00
CA LEU A 612 -12.33 41.98 14.57
C LEU A 612 -12.38 42.02 16.12
N GLY A 613 -12.04 43.17 16.71
CA GLY A 613 -12.17 43.41 18.15
C GLY A 613 -13.62 43.33 18.64
N GLY A 614 -14.57 43.92 17.90
CA GLY A 614 -16.00 43.89 18.21
C GLY A 614 -16.65 42.51 18.00
N LEU A 615 -16.22 41.78 16.97
CA LEU A 615 -16.66 40.40 16.73
C LEU A 615 -16.26 39.46 17.88
N ASN A 616 -15.06 39.60 18.43
CA ASN A 616 -14.63 38.83 19.60
C ASN A 616 -15.44 39.13 20.88
N GLN A 617 -16.10 40.29 20.96
CA GLN A 617 -16.97 40.65 22.09
C GLN A 617 -18.42 40.22 21.89
N LEU A 618 -18.84 39.92 20.65
CA LEU A 618 -20.21 39.57 20.28
C LEU A 618 -20.26 38.18 19.62
N PRO A 619 -20.15 37.09 20.42
CA PRO A 619 -20.05 35.71 19.91
C PRO A 619 -21.24 35.34 19.02
N PHE A 620 -22.45 35.80 19.34
CA PHE A 620 -23.65 35.54 18.54
C PHE A 620 -23.54 36.06 17.09
N ILE A 621 -22.96 37.25 16.90
CA ILE A 621 -22.78 37.83 15.56
C ILE A 621 -21.73 37.04 14.78
N THR A 622 -20.64 36.61 15.44
CA THR A 622 -19.62 35.76 14.80
C THR A 622 -20.21 34.43 14.33
N THR A 623 -21.07 33.81 15.13
CA THR A 623 -21.75 32.56 14.78
C THR A 623 -22.62 32.73 13.54
N ILE A 624 -23.45 33.78 13.51
CA ILE A 624 -24.32 34.06 12.35
C ILE A 624 -23.48 34.27 11.09
N LEU A 625 -22.40 35.05 11.18
CA LEU A 625 -21.52 35.32 10.06
C LEU A 625 -20.88 34.03 9.54
N VAL A 626 -20.27 33.22 10.39
CA VAL A 626 -19.60 31.97 9.97
C VAL A 626 -20.61 30.95 9.41
N LEU A 627 -21.79 30.82 10.02
CA LEU A 627 -22.83 29.92 9.50
C LEU A 627 -23.42 30.40 8.18
N SER A 628 -23.52 31.71 7.95
CA SER A 628 -23.99 32.26 6.68
C SER A 628 -23.05 31.93 5.50
N LEU A 629 -21.78 31.58 5.77
CA LEU A 629 -20.84 31.15 4.74
C LEU A 629 -21.15 29.75 4.19
N ILE A 630 -21.76 28.88 5.00
CA ILE A 630 -22.04 27.48 4.64
C ILE A 630 -22.87 27.36 3.35
N PRO A 631 -24.04 28.02 3.21
CA PRO A 631 -24.82 27.92 1.97
C PRO A 631 -24.10 28.47 0.74
N ALA A 632 -23.18 29.43 0.92
CA ALA A 632 -22.40 30.03 -0.17
C ALA A 632 -21.16 29.21 -0.55
N THR A 633 -20.61 28.42 0.40
CA THR A 633 -19.34 27.70 0.24
C THR A 633 -19.49 26.21 0.64
N CYS A 634 -19.00 25.81 1.82
CA CYS A 634 -19.15 24.49 2.39
C CYS A 634 -19.01 24.52 3.93
N GLY A 635 -19.56 23.51 4.62
CA GLY A 635 -19.47 23.38 6.07
C GLY A 635 -18.04 23.18 6.56
N ALA A 636 -17.24 22.43 5.80
CA ALA A 636 -15.84 22.18 6.10
C ALA A 636 -15.00 23.47 6.16
N LEU A 637 -15.25 24.44 5.28
CA LEU A 637 -14.57 25.75 5.32
C LEU A 637 -14.96 26.53 6.57
N ALA A 638 -16.25 26.54 6.92
CA ALA A 638 -16.74 27.17 8.14
C ALA A 638 -16.10 26.56 9.40
N MET A 639 -15.86 25.25 9.42
CA MET A 639 -15.14 24.57 10.51
C MET A 639 -13.69 25.06 10.64
N LEU A 640 -12.94 25.16 9.53
CA LEU A 640 -11.56 25.67 9.57
C LEU A 640 -11.48 27.15 9.96
N ILE A 641 -12.43 27.97 9.49
CA ILE A 641 -12.55 29.37 9.91
C ILE A 641 -12.85 29.45 11.40
N SER A 642 -13.75 28.60 11.92
CA SER A 642 -14.06 28.58 13.35
C SER A 642 -12.84 28.22 14.20
N ILE A 643 -12.01 27.26 13.78
CA ILE A 643 -10.74 26.95 14.46
C ILE A 643 -9.81 28.16 14.47
N PHE A 644 -9.69 28.86 13.33
CA PHE A 644 -8.86 30.05 13.27
C PHE A 644 -9.36 31.17 14.21
N LEU A 645 -10.67 31.39 14.28
CA LEU A 645 -11.27 32.35 15.22
C LEU A 645 -11.07 31.93 16.69
N TYR A 646 -11.20 30.64 17.00
CA TYR A 646 -10.91 30.12 18.33
C TYR A 646 -9.44 30.33 18.68
N PHE A 647 -8.51 30.14 17.74
CA PHE A 647 -7.09 30.44 17.97
C PHE A 647 -6.86 31.90 18.37
N LEU A 648 -7.51 32.86 17.69
CA LEU A 648 -7.43 34.28 18.04
C LEU A 648 -8.02 34.58 19.43
N ASN A 649 -9.12 33.92 19.79
CA ASN A 649 -9.70 34.05 21.12
C ASN A 649 -8.75 33.50 22.21
N LEU A 650 -8.09 32.38 21.93
CA LEU A 650 -7.10 31.78 22.83
C LEU A 650 -5.87 32.67 23.03
N THR A 651 -5.39 33.32 21.96
CA THR A 651 -4.29 34.30 22.07
C THR A 651 -4.67 35.50 22.92
N LYS A 652 -5.90 35.99 22.76
CA LYS A 652 -6.41 37.11 23.55
C LYS A 652 -6.54 36.76 25.03
N MET A 653 -7.13 35.59 25.36
CA MET A 653 -7.23 35.12 26.74
C MET A 653 -5.86 34.95 27.40
N TYR A 654 -4.83 34.58 26.62
CA TYR A 654 -3.47 34.44 27.13
C TYR A 654 -2.77 35.80 27.32
N GLU A 655 -2.99 36.76 26.41
CA GLU A 655 -2.54 38.15 26.54
C GLU A 655 -3.13 38.80 27.79
N ASP A 656 -4.44 38.69 28.00
CA ASP A 656 -5.14 39.18 29.19
C ASP A 656 -4.52 38.59 30.48
N TYR A 657 -4.19 37.29 30.48
CA TYR A 657 -3.52 36.63 31.61
C TYR A 657 -2.08 37.10 31.84
N LEU A 658 -1.31 37.33 30.76
CA LEU A 658 0.03 37.90 30.88
C LEU A 658 -0.02 39.33 31.43
N GLU A 659 -0.99 40.14 30.99
CA GLU A 659 -1.20 41.48 31.53
C GLU A 659 -1.57 41.41 33.02
N GLU A 660 -2.50 40.54 33.42
CA GLU A 660 -2.84 40.33 34.84
C GLU A 660 -1.63 39.90 35.67
N LEU A 661 -0.80 38.98 35.16
CA LEU A 661 0.39 38.48 35.84
C LEU A 661 1.49 39.54 35.91
N LEU A 662 1.68 40.32 34.86
CA LEU A 662 2.62 41.44 34.83
C LEU A 662 2.18 42.51 35.82
N MET A 663 0.90 42.88 35.82
CA MET A 663 0.33 43.83 36.79
C MET A 663 0.44 43.33 38.23
N ALA A 664 0.22 42.04 38.48
CA ALA A 664 0.44 41.41 39.79
C ALA A 664 1.92 41.40 40.21
N SER A 665 2.85 41.22 39.26
CA SER A 665 4.30 41.26 39.53
C SER A 665 4.79 42.69 39.80
N LEU A 666 4.26 43.69 39.10
CA LEU A 666 4.53 45.12 39.33
C LEU A 666 3.98 45.58 40.69
N GLN A 667 2.85 45.04 41.15
CA GLN A 667 2.33 45.28 42.50
C GLN A 667 3.30 44.82 43.61
N HIS A 668 4.20 43.88 43.31
CA HIS A 668 5.24 43.43 44.24
C HIS A 668 6.42 44.42 44.36
N PHE A 669 6.60 45.30 43.37
CA PHE A 669 7.50 46.46 43.36
C PHE A 669 6.71 47.74 43.73
N ASN A 670 6.29 47.83 45.01
CA ASN A 670 5.62 48.96 45.67
C ASN A 670 5.36 50.27 44.86
N TRP A 671 4.14 50.43 44.32
CA TRP A 671 3.46 51.76 44.25
C TRP A 671 1.92 51.73 44.17
N ILE A 672 1.20 50.62 44.36
CA ILE A 672 -0.28 50.66 44.45
C ILE A 672 -0.75 49.70 45.54
N ARG A 673 -0.98 50.24 46.74
CA ARG A 673 -1.41 49.48 47.93
C ARG A 673 -2.92 49.62 48.15
N HIS A 674 -3.74 49.16 47.20
CA HIS A 674 -5.18 49.02 47.46
C HIS A 674 -5.96 48.06 46.52
N PHE A 675 -5.55 46.80 46.36
CA PHE A 675 -6.46 45.74 45.92
C PHE A 675 -6.03 44.39 46.49
N ARG A 676 -6.78 43.87 47.47
CA ARG A 676 -6.54 42.57 48.11
C ARG A 676 -7.62 41.60 47.64
N SER A 677 -7.42 41.00 46.45
CA SER A 677 -8.22 39.85 45.93
C SER A 677 -7.61 39.21 44.66
N THR A 678 -6.28 39.26 44.45
CA THR A 678 -5.68 38.84 43.16
C THR A 678 -5.22 37.38 43.10
N LYS A 679 -5.00 36.70 44.24
CA LYS A 679 -4.52 35.30 44.24
C LYS A 679 -5.58 34.28 43.77
N ASP A 680 -6.83 34.39 44.25
CA ASP A 680 -7.91 33.46 43.86
C ASP A 680 -8.33 33.64 42.39
N ASN A 681 -8.36 34.87 41.87
CA ASN A 681 -8.68 35.13 40.46
C ASN A 681 -7.64 34.57 39.49
N SER A 682 -6.35 34.59 39.86
CA SER A 682 -5.26 34.11 38.99
C SER A 682 -5.23 32.57 38.81
N GLU A 683 -5.70 31.81 39.80
CA GLU A 683 -5.82 30.35 39.67
C GLU A 683 -7.03 29.95 38.82
N ASP A 684 -8.13 30.71 38.91
CA ASP A 684 -9.33 30.50 38.11
C ASP A 684 -9.10 30.85 36.61
N THR A 685 -8.41 31.95 36.32
CA THR A 685 -8.03 32.31 34.94
C THR A 685 -7.07 31.31 34.31
N ARG A 686 -6.06 30.83 35.06
CA ARG A 686 -5.16 29.75 34.61
C ARG A 686 -5.92 28.47 34.27
N GLN A 687 -6.86 28.07 35.11
CA GLN A 687 -7.66 26.86 34.91
C GLN A 687 -8.59 27.01 33.69
N LYS A 688 -9.17 28.19 33.48
CA LYS A 688 -9.99 28.52 32.31
C LYS A 688 -9.20 28.43 31.00
N ILE A 689 -7.97 28.94 30.95
CA ILE A 689 -7.10 28.83 29.77
C ILE A 689 -6.80 27.37 29.44
N PHE A 690 -6.45 26.56 30.44
CA PHE A 690 -6.17 25.14 30.23
C PHE A 690 -7.39 24.37 29.72
N ASN A 691 -8.58 24.73 30.18
CA ASN A 691 -9.84 24.15 29.72
C ASN A 691 -10.09 24.46 28.24
N HIS A 692 -9.92 25.71 27.82
CA HIS A 692 -10.03 26.11 26.41
C HIS A 692 -8.93 25.48 25.54
N LEU A 693 -7.74 25.29 26.08
CA LEU A 693 -6.63 24.61 25.41
C LEU A 693 -7.00 23.17 25.02
N ILE A 694 -7.60 22.39 25.92
CA ILE A 694 -8.05 21.03 25.63
C ILE A 694 -9.12 21.01 24.53
N PHE A 695 -10.13 21.89 24.63
CA PHE A 695 -11.16 21.99 23.60
C PHE A 695 -10.58 22.39 22.24
N PHE A 696 -9.63 23.32 22.21
CA PHE A 696 -8.96 23.74 20.98
C PHE A 696 -8.20 22.57 20.32
N ILE A 697 -7.46 21.79 21.11
CA ILE A 697 -6.75 20.60 20.60
C ILE A 697 -7.74 19.57 20.05
N LEU A 698 -8.83 19.30 20.78
CA LEU A 698 -9.90 18.41 20.30
C LEU A 698 -10.47 18.89 18.96
N TRP A 699 -10.78 20.19 18.82
CA TRP A 699 -11.28 20.77 17.57
C TRP A 699 -10.31 20.60 16.40
N CYS A 700 -9.01 20.83 16.62
CA CYS A 700 -8.00 20.67 15.59
C CYS A 700 -7.96 19.24 15.03
N PHE A 701 -7.95 18.24 15.91
CA PHE A 701 -7.95 16.84 15.47
C PHE A 701 -9.30 16.46 14.85
N THR A 702 -10.42 16.88 15.42
CA THR A 702 -11.76 16.58 14.86
C THR A 702 -11.99 17.19 13.48
N ALA A 703 -11.31 18.29 13.14
CA ALA A 703 -11.44 18.93 11.83
C ALA A 703 -10.54 18.34 10.73
N ILE A 704 -9.71 17.32 11.00
CA ILE A 704 -8.89 16.66 9.97
C ILE A 704 -9.75 16.21 8.76
N PRO A 705 -10.93 15.60 8.93
CA PRO A 705 -11.86 15.27 7.83
C PRO A 705 -12.39 16.47 7.02
N ALA A 706 -12.29 17.71 7.52
CA ALA A 706 -12.71 18.89 6.78
C ALA A 706 -11.72 19.27 5.67
N VAL A 707 -10.43 18.90 5.82
CA VAL A 707 -9.36 19.31 4.90
C VAL A 707 -9.61 18.84 3.46
N PRO A 708 -9.93 17.57 3.16
CA PRO A 708 -10.18 17.14 1.78
C PRO A 708 -11.32 17.91 1.11
N SER A 709 -12.44 18.12 1.81
CA SER A 709 -13.59 18.88 1.30
C SER A 709 -13.21 20.32 0.94
N VAL A 710 -12.43 21.00 1.78
CA VAL A 710 -11.95 22.36 1.51
C VAL A 710 -10.98 22.39 0.33
N LEU A 711 -10.10 21.40 0.19
CA LEU A 711 -9.18 21.33 -0.95
C LEU A 711 -9.93 21.14 -2.28
N VAL A 712 -10.95 20.28 -2.31
CA VAL A 712 -11.81 20.07 -3.48
C VAL A 712 -12.60 21.33 -3.80
N TRP A 713 -13.19 21.97 -2.79
CA TRP A 713 -13.89 23.25 -2.95
C TRP A 713 -12.97 24.34 -3.50
N ALA A 714 -11.80 24.56 -2.88
CA ALA A 714 -10.87 25.62 -3.27
C ALA A 714 -10.39 25.46 -4.71
N LYS A 715 -10.15 24.21 -5.13
CA LYS A 715 -9.76 23.90 -6.50
C LYS A 715 -10.86 24.18 -7.52
N ASN A 716 -12.12 23.91 -7.16
CA ASN A 716 -13.28 24.05 -8.05
C ASN A 716 -14.04 25.37 -7.87
N PHE A 717 -13.54 26.27 -7.01
CA PHE A 717 -14.18 27.54 -6.66
C PHE A 717 -14.51 28.42 -7.88
N SER A 718 -13.66 28.41 -8.90
CA SER A 718 -13.89 29.17 -10.14
C SER A 718 -15.08 28.67 -10.96
N TYR A 719 -15.46 27.40 -10.80
CA TYR A 719 -16.57 26.77 -11.53
C TYR A 719 -17.85 26.77 -10.72
N ASN A 720 -17.75 26.46 -9.42
CA ASN A 720 -18.87 26.47 -8.50
C ASN A 720 -18.40 26.96 -7.14
N MET A 721 -18.98 28.05 -6.65
CA MET A 721 -18.65 28.60 -5.34
C MET A 721 -19.12 27.69 -4.18
N LYS A 722 -20.10 26.81 -4.42
CA LYS A 722 -20.65 25.90 -3.42
C LYS A 722 -20.21 24.46 -3.66
N LEU A 723 -19.82 23.74 -2.60
CA LEU A 723 -19.57 22.31 -2.68
C LEU A 723 -20.88 21.52 -2.47
N SER A 724 -21.51 21.09 -3.56
CA SER A 724 -22.78 20.34 -3.51
C SER A 724 -22.64 18.89 -3.06
N SER A 725 -21.46 18.30 -3.25
CA SER A 725 -21.18 16.90 -2.96
C SER A 725 -20.75 16.65 -1.50
N GLU A 726 -20.79 17.66 -0.63
CA GLU A 726 -20.36 17.53 0.78
C GLU A 726 -21.19 16.47 1.50
N ASP A 727 -20.51 15.61 2.25
CA ASP A 727 -21.16 14.54 3.01
C ASP A 727 -22.13 15.11 4.04
N SER A 728 -23.37 14.64 4.03
CA SER A 728 -24.45 15.21 4.84
C SER A 728 -24.22 15.05 6.35
N LEU A 729 -23.59 13.95 6.78
CA LEU A 729 -23.27 13.71 8.19
C LEU A 729 -22.16 14.65 8.65
N LEU A 730 -21.15 14.86 7.81
CA LEU A 730 -20.08 15.82 8.11
C LEU A 730 -20.62 17.25 8.15
N LEU A 731 -21.43 17.66 7.17
CA LEU A 731 -22.05 18.98 7.13
C LEU A 731 -22.83 19.29 8.41
N GLN A 732 -23.67 18.37 8.88
CA GLN A 732 -24.41 18.52 10.13
C GLN A 732 -23.48 18.62 11.35
N SER A 733 -22.42 17.81 11.38
CA SER A 733 -21.42 17.84 12.44
C SER A 733 -20.68 19.19 12.48
N TRP A 734 -20.33 19.74 11.32
CA TRP A 734 -19.67 21.05 11.21
C TRP A 734 -20.58 22.18 11.68
N ILE A 735 -21.87 22.18 11.31
CA ILE A 735 -22.82 23.18 11.79
C ILE A 735 -22.86 23.19 13.33
N ILE A 736 -22.98 22.01 13.95
CA ILE A 736 -23.03 21.87 15.42
C ILE A 736 -21.70 22.29 16.07
N LEU A 737 -20.56 21.89 15.52
CA LEU A 737 -19.25 22.24 16.11
C LEU A 737 -18.94 23.72 15.95
N VAL A 738 -19.31 24.34 14.82
CA VAL A 738 -19.16 25.77 14.56
C VAL A 738 -20.06 26.60 15.48
N THR A 739 -21.34 26.22 15.66
CA THR A 739 -22.23 26.92 16.60
C THR A 739 -21.68 26.87 18.02
N CYS A 740 -21.33 25.69 18.52
CA CYS A 740 -20.84 25.53 19.89
C CYS A 740 -19.50 26.26 20.14
N SER A 741 -18.60 26.28 19.17
CA SER A 741 -17.30 26.95 19.32
C SER A 741 -17.40 28.48 19.29
N THR A 742 -18.16 29.03 18.35
CA THR A 742 -18.29 30.49 18.18
C THR A 742 -19.20 31.15 19.21
N MET A 743 -20.25 30.45 19.70
CA MET A 743 -21.17 30.98 20.70
C MET A 743 -20.58 31.05 22.12
N GLY A 744 -19.44 30.40 22.37
CA GLY A 744 -18.82 30.36 23.71
C GLY A 744 -19.59 29.52 24.74
N TRP A 745 -20.54 28.69 24.30
CA TRP A 745 -21.38 27.84 25.16
C TRP A 745 -20.66 26.61 25.73
N VAL A 746 -19.42 26.38 25.31
CA VAL A 746 -18.61 25.27 25.78
C VAL A 746 -17.76 25.75 26.96
N GLN A 747 -18.30 25.62 28.16
CA GLN A 747 -17.58 25.84 29.41
C GLN A 747 -17.64 24.58 30.27
N LEU A 748 -16.56 24.30 31.00
CA LEU A 748 -16.54 23.17 31.94
C LEU A 748 -17.40 23.51 33.16
N PRO A 749 -18.27 22.59 33.62
CA PRO A 749 -19.16 22.86 34.74
C PRO A 749 -18.38 23.14 36.03
N SER A 750 -18.81 24.16 36.78
CA SER A 750 -18.24 24.52 38.08
C SER A 750 -18.55 23.45 39.14
N ASN A 751 -17.73 23.40 40.20
CA ASN A 751 -17.72 22.35 41.24
C ASN A 751 -19.04 22.20 42.06
N ASN A 752 -20.06 23.02 41.77
CA ASN A 752 -21.31 23.10 42.52
C ASN A 752 -22.33 21.97 42.21
N HIS A 753 -22.16 21.22 41.11
CA HIS A 753 -23.11 20.16 40.69
C HIS A 753 -22.46 18.78 40.50
N LYS A 754 -21.99 18.17 41.60
CA LYS A 754 -21.25 16.89 41.61
C LYS A 754 -21.94 15.72 40.88
N SER A 755 -23.27 15.60 40.96
CA SER A 755 -23.99 14.48 40.32
C SER A 755 -24.07 14.62 38.79
N ARG A 756 -24.35 15.83 38.28
CA ARG A 756 -24.42 16.10 36.84
C ARG A 756 -23.05 15.98 36.17
N SER A 757 -21.99 16.48 36.81
CA SER A 757 -20.62 16.36 36.29
C SER A 757 -20.13 14.90 36.26
N GLN A 758 -20.53 14.07 37.22
CA GLN A 758 -20.22 12.63 37.22
C GLN A 758 -20.91 11.86 36.09
N ILE A 759 -22.19 12.16 35.82
CA ILE A 759 -22.93 11.54 34.71
C ILE A 759 -22.29 11.94 33.38
N LEU A 760 -22.00 13.23 33.20
CA LEU A 760 -21.36 13.75 32.00
C LEU A 760 -19.97 13.12 31.77
N SER A 761 -19.15 13.05 32.82
CA SER A 761 -17.84 12.37 32.78
C SER A 761 -17.98 10.89 32.42
N SER A 762 -18.97 10.18 32.98
CA SER A 762 -19.20 8.77 32.65
C SER A 762 -19.59 8.55 31.19
N ILE A 763 -20.43 9.43 30.63
CA ILE A 763 -20.80 9.40 29.20
C ILE A 763 -19.57 9.63 28.32
N LEU A 764 -18.75 10.63 28.61
CA LEU A 764 -17.52 10.89 27.84
C LEU A 764 -16.51 9.75 27.96
N CYS A 765 -16.38 9.13 29.13
CA CYS A 765 -15.52 7.95 29.30
C CYS A 765 -15.99 6.79 28.42
N PHE A 766 -17.29 6.50 28.44
CA PHE A 766 -17.87 5.46 27.60
C PHE A 766 -17.63 5.73 26.12
N LEU A 767 -17.88 6.95 25.65
CA LEU A 767 -17.65 7.35 24.26
C LEU A 767 -16.15 7.30 23.90
N GLY A 768 -15.27 7.73 24.79
CA GLY A 768 -13.82 7.61 24.62
C GLY A 768 -13.38 6.17 24.43
N TRP A 769 -13.88 5.23 25.23
CA TRP A 769 -13.60 3.80 25.07
C TRP A 769 -14.23 3.21 23.80
N VAL A 770 -15.44 3.61 23.42
CA VAL A 770 -16.05 3.19 22.14
C VAL A 770 -15.18 3.62 20.96
N VAL A 771 -14.68 4.86 20.95
CA VAL A 771 -13.78 5.34 19.91
C VAL A 771 -12.44 4.57 19.91
N LEU A 772 -11.92 4.20 21.09
CA LEU A 772 -10.72 3.35 21.17
C LEU A 772 -10.96 1.98 20.54
N LEU A 773 -12.12 1.37 20.82
CA LEU A 773 -12.53 0.08 20.29
C LEU A 773 -12.81 0.12 18.79
N MET A 774 -13.29 1.23 18.25
CA MET A 774 -13.39 1.44 16.79
C MET A 774 -12.02 1.34 16.12
N GLY A 775 -10.95 1.83 16.76
CA GLY A 775 -9.57 1.65 16.32
C GLY A 775 -9.10 0.19 16.33
N ALA A 776 -9.70 -0.66 17.18
CA ALA A 776 -9.39 -2.09 17.28
C ALA A 776 -10.27 -3.00 16.39
N ALA A 777 -11.26 -2.44 15.68
CA ALA A 777 -12.19 -3.21 14.87
C ALA A 777 -11.47 -3.96 13.72
N PRO A 778 -12.08 -4.99 13.10
CA PRO A 778 -11.47 -5.71 11.97
C PRO A 778 -11.09 -4.82 10.77
N HIS A 779 -11.84 -3.73 10.55
CA HIS A 779 -11.61 -2.73 9.50
C HIS A 779 -11.68 -1.30 10.07
N PRO A 780 -10.67 -0.84 10.83
CA PRO A 780 -10.72 0.46 11.51
C PRO A 780 -10.94 1.68 10.61
N PRO A 781 -10.38 1.75 9.38
CA PRO A 781 -10.61 2.87 8.48
C PRO A 781 -12.09 3.16 8.22
N PHE A 782 -12.92 2.11 8.18
CA PHE A 782 -14.36 2.22 7.92
C PHE A 782 -15.16 2.87 9.06
N TYR A 783 -14.54 3.19 10.19
CA TYR A 783 -15.18 3.87 11.33
C TYR A 783 -14.66 5.30 11.54
N GLN A 784 -13.65 5.75 10.79
CA GLN A 784 -13.05 7.07 10.97
C GLN A 784 -14.04 8.22 10.70
N TYR A 785 -14.97 8.04 9.77
CA TYR A 785 -16.03 9.02 9.48
C TYR A 785 -16.99 9.25 10.66
N CYS A 786 -17.08 8.32 11.62
CA CYS A 786 -17.92 8.46 12.82
C CYS A 786 -17.35 9.45 13.82
N ILE A 787 -16.09 9.86 13.69
CA ILE A 787 -15.42 10.71 14.67
C ILE A 787 -16.06 12.10 14.77
N PRO A 788 -16.22 12.91 13.69
CA PRO A 788 -16.88 14.21 13.78
C PRO A 788 -18.29 14.18 14.39
N PRO A 789 -19.21 13.25 14.02
CA PRO A 789 -20.54 13.22 14.63
C PRO A 789 -20.52 12.79 16.10
N ILE A 790 -19.63 11.88 16.51
CA ILE A 790 -19.46 11.53 17.94
C ILE A 790 -19.01 12.77 18.72
N VAL A 791 -18.02 13.50 18.23
CA VAL A 791 -17.52 14.71 18.89
C VAL A 791 -18.62 15.78 18.92
N ALA A 792 -19.30 16.04 17.81
CA ALA A 792 -20.43 16.99 17.76
C ALA A 792 -21.53 16.65 18.78
N GLY A 793 -21.87 15.37 18.93
CA GLY A 793 -22.78 14.88 19.95
C GLY A 793 -22.26 15.14 21.37
N THR A 794 -20.99 14.82 21.67
CA THR A 794 -20.40 15.08 22.99
C THR A 794 -20.43 16.56 23.35
N ILE A 795 -20.11 17.44 22.40
CA ILE A 795 -20.06 18.88 22.60
C ILE A 795 -21.46 19.46 22.78
N SER A 796 -22.45 18.94 22.04
CA SER A 796 -23.84 19.31 22.24
C SER A 796 -24.31 19.00 23.66
N ILE A 797 -23.97 17.83 24.20
CA ILE A 797 -24.31 17.45 25.58
C ILE A 797 -23.64 18.38 26.59
N ILE A 798 -22.37 18.74 26.39
CA ILE A 798 -21.65 19.69 27.25
C ILE A 798 -22.30 21.08 27.21
N ALA A 799 -22.61 21.57 26.00
CA ALA A 799 -23.24 22.88 25.82
C ALA A 799 -24.65 22.94 26.42
N LEU A 800 -25.47 21.89 26.24
CA LEU A 800 -26.80 21.80 26.86
C LEU A 800 -26.69 21.78 28.39
N ASN A 801 -25.71 21.03 28.94
CA ASN A 801 -25.50 21.01 30.38
C ASN A 801 -25.10 22.39 30.93
N PHE A 802 -24.39 23.22 30.15
CA PHE A 802 -24.07 24.61 30.51
C PHE A 802 -25.29 25.56 30.39
N ILE A 803 -26.11 25.41 29.34
CA ILE A 803 -27.29 26.25 29.14
C ILE A 803 -28.37 25.98 30.20
N PHE A 804 -28.50 24.74 30.67
CA PHE A 804 -29.48 24.32 31.68
C PHE A 804 -28.91 24.20 33.11
N SER A 805 -27.67 24.64 33.33
CA SER A 805 -27.07 24.87 34.65
C SER A 805 -27.19 26.33 35.04
#